data_AF-A0A2A6L9A1-F1
#
_entry.id   AF-A0A2A6L9A1-F1
#
_cell.length_a   1.000
_cell.length_b   1.000
_cell.length_c   1.000
_cell.angle_alpha   90.00
_cell.angle_beta   90.00
_cell.angle_gamma   90.00
#
_symmetry.space_group_name_H-M   'P 1'
#
loop_
_entity.id
_entity.type
_entity.pdbx_description
1 polymer ?
#
loop_
_entity_poly.entity_id
_entity_poly.type
_entity_poly.pdbx_seq_one_letter_code
_entity_poly.pdbx_strand_id
1 'polypeptide(L)'
;MNRILLYVAPCALMMLTAVGMAGVEHWLAAFGKSDAAKKMLGRAGIALPYVVAALVGIVCLFAVAGSARIRSVGWGVFTGAIATLVVAILREAIRLSAFRGEVLAGKSILNYLDPATTIGAAAVLMSGLFGLRVAVAGNAAFAKSEPKRIYGKRALHGEADWMKLSQAEKLFAADGGIVIGERYRVDRDSVAAHAFRADSAETWGAGGKSPLLCFNGSFGSSHGIVFAGSGGFKTTSVTIPTALKWGGALVVLDPSNEVAPMVSKHRGDADRDVFVLDPKRSEIGFNALDWIGQFGGTKEEDIASVASWIMSDSGAARGVRDDFFRASALQLLTALIADVCLSGHTPENDQTLRQVRKNLSEPEPKLRERLQSIYDNSDSDFVKENVAAFVNMTPETFSGVYANAVKETHWLSYPNYAALVSGSTFTTQDLGEGKTDIFINVDLKTLETHSGLARVIIGSFLNAIYNRNGQMEGRALFLLDEVARLGYMRILETARDAGRKYGITLLMIYQSIGQMRETYGGRDAASKWFESASWISFAAINDPETAEYISRRCGMTTVEIDQVSRSSQAKGSSRTRSKQLAARPLIQPHEVLRMRADEQIVFTAGNAPLRCGRAIWFRREDMKRCVGTNKFQQLKDRPEANPIEPARSATSKADRG
;
A
#
# COMPACT_ATOMS: atom_id res chain seq x y z
N MET A 1 23.29 11.98 16.27
CA MET A 1 23.59 13.38 16.64
C MET A 1 22.33 14.07 17.15
N ASN A 2 22.30 14.60 18.38
CA ASN A 2 21.09 15.12 19.04
C ASN A 2 20.43 16.27 18.24
N ARG A 3 19.09 16.30 18.15
CA ARG A 3 18.32 17.32 17.38
C ARG A 3 18.61 18.73 17.86
N ILE A 4 18.81 18.88 19.17
CA ILE A 4 19.14 20.13 19.84
C ILE A 4 20.53 20.61 19.39
N LEU A 5 21.52 19.72 19.33
CA LEU A 5 22.88 20.08 18.92
C LEU A 5 22.94 20.60 17.48
N LEU A 6 22.18 19.97 16.56
CA LEU A 6 22.10 20.38 15.16
C LEU A 6 21.40 21.73 14.95
N TYR A 7 20.57 22.15 15.89
CA TYR A 7 19.97 23.49 15.90
C TYR A 7 20.90 24.53 16.54
N VAL A 8 21.49 24.21 17.70
CA VAL A 8 22.32 25.14 18.48
C VAL A 8 23.66 25.41 17.83
N ALA A 9 24.34 24.39 17.28
CA ALA A 9 25.69 24.52 16.72
C ALA A 9 25.81 25.60 15.62
N PRO A 10 24.99 25.61 14.55
CA PRO A 10 25.09 26.66 13.53
C PRO A 10 24.74 28.05 14.09
N CYS A 11 23.75 28.15 14.99
CA CYS A 11 23.38 29.41 15.62
C CYS A 11 24.53 29.99 16.44
N ALA A 12 25.15 29.17 17.30
CA ALA A 12 26.29 29.55 18.12
C ALA A 12 27.51 29.92 17.28
N LEU A 13 27.85 29.13 16.26
CA LEU A 13 28.99 29.39 15.37
C LEU A 13 28.85 30.72 14.63
N MET A 14 27.67 31.05 14.10
CA MET A 14 27.43 32.33 13.44
C MET A 14 27.58 33.51 14.41
N MET A 15 27.00 33.41 15.60
CA MET A 15 27.12 34.46 16.63
C MET A 15 28.56 34.64 17.12
N LEU A 16 29.26 33.55 17.44
CA LEU A 16 30.64 33.57 17.89
C LEU A 16 31.57 34.16 16.82
N THR A 17 31.32 33.89 15.54
CA THR A 17 32.08 34.47 14.43
C THR A 17 31.86 35.98 14.35
N ALA A 18 30.61 36.45 14.43
CA ALA A 18 30.28 37.87 14.34
C ALA A 18 30.83 38.69 15.52
N VAL A 19 30.83 38.10 16.73
CA VAL A 19 31.37 38.74 17.94
C VAL A 19 32.90 38.63 18.01
N GLY A 20 33.45 37.44 17.76
CA GLY A 20 34.88 37.14 17.92
C GLY A 20 35.78 37.77 16.85
N MET A 21 35.24 38.11 15.68
CA MET A 21 35.98 38.84 14.64
C MET A 21 35.82 40.37 14.74
N ALA A 22 35.29 40.89 15.85
CA ALA A 22 35.23 42.34 16.08
C ALA A 22 36.63 42.96 16.16
N GLY A 23 36.83 44.14 15.56
CA GLY A 23 38.13 44.83 15.58
C GLY A 23 39.11 44.39 14.50
N VAL A 24 38.73 43.41 13.66
CA VAL A 24 39.54 42.94 12.51
C VAL A 24 39.77 44.05 11.48
N GLU A 25 38.91 45.07 11.44
CA GLU A 25 39.07 46.30 10.66
C GLU A 25 40.38 47.04 10.95
N HIS A 26 40.85 47.05 12.19
CA HIS A 26 42.13 47.70 12.55
C HIS A 26 43.33 46.93 12.04
N TRP A 27 43.25 45.60 12.11
CA TRP A 27 44.29 44.71 11.62
C TRP A 27 44.38 44.72 10.09
N LEU A 28 43.23 44.66 9.39
CA LEU A 28 43.17 44.74 7.92
C LEU A 28 43.62 46.10 7.39
N ALA A 29 43.22 47.20 8.05
CA ALA A 29 43.63 48.54 7.65
C ALA A 29 45.16 48.73 7.70
N ALA A 30 45.88 48.02 8.58
CA ALA A 30 47.34 48.11 8.71
C ALA A 30 48.11 47.64 7.46
N PHE A 31 47.49 46.81 6.61
CA PHE A 31 48.09 46.35 5.35
C PHE A 31 47.99 47.36 4.20
N GLY A 32 47.25 48.46 4.39
CA GLY A 32 47.11 49.51 3.37
C GLY A 32 48.36 50.39 3.27
N LYS A 33 49.02 50.39 2.11
CA LYS A 33 50.20 51.24 1.85
C LYS A 33 49.85 52.70 1.51
N SER A 34 48.59 53.00 1.20
CA SER A 34 48.07 54.35 0.93
C SER A 34 46.82 54.62 1.76
N ASP A 35 46.48 55.89 2.02
CA ASP A 35 45.30 56.24 2.82
C ASP A 35 43.99 55.75 2.21
N ALA A 36 43.91 55.73 0.87
CA ALA A 36 42.79 55.13 0.16
C ALA A 36 42.72 53.62 0.41
N ALA A 37 43.86 52.91 0.37
CA ALA A 37 43.92 51.49 0.65
C ALA A 37 43.58 51.15 2.11
N LYS A 38 44.06 51.94 3.08
CA LYS A 38 43.73 51.78 4.51
C LYS A 38 42.23 51.92 4.77
N LYS A 39 41.59 52.95 4.18
CA LYS A 39 40.13 53.16 4.29
C LYS A 39 39.34 52.02 3.64
N MET A 40 39.79 51.54 2.47
CA MET A 40 39.13 50.43 1.78
C MET A 40 39.23 49.12 2.58
N LEU A 41 40.41 48.79 3.10
CA LEU A 41 40.64 47.58 3.91
C LEU A 41 39.95 47.65 5.27
N GLY A 42 39.90 48.82 5.89
CA GLY A 42 39.11 49.03 7.11
C GLY A 42 37.62 48.79 6.89
N ARG A 43 37.04 49.33 5.80
CA ARG A 43 35.66 49.03 5.40
C ARG A 43 35.43 47.55 5.12
N ALA A 44 36.37 46.89 4.44
CA ALA A 44 36.30 45.45 4.23
C ALA A 44 36.29 44.68 5.57
N GLY A 45 37.08 45.10 6.54
CA GLY A 45 37.12 44.51 7.88
C GLY A 45 35.85 44.72 8.70
N ILE A 46 35.11 45.82 8.52
CA ILE A 46 33.81 46.03 9.18
C ILE A 46 32.74 45.05 8.63
N ALA A 47 32.76 44.80 7.33
CA ALA A 47 31.83 43.85 6.70
C ALA A 47 32.19 42.38 6.98
N LEU A 48 33.48 42.08 7.17
CA LEU A 48 34.02 40.72 7.20
C LEU A 48 33.38 39.80 8.26
N PRO A 49 33.17 40.19 9.54
CA PRO A 49 32.56 39.33 10.55
C PRO A 49 31.18 38.81 10.14
N TYR A 50 30.38 39.68 9.53
CA TYR A 50 29.02 39.35 9.09
C TYR A 50 29.03 38.48 7.83
N VAL A 51 29.95 38.75 6.89
CA VAL A 51 30.11 37.92 5.68
C VAL A 51 30.61 36.52 6.04
N VAL A 52 31.57 36.39 6.95
CA VAL A 52 32.06 35.09 7.41
C VAL A 52 30.99 34.35 8.19
N ALA A 53 30.24 35.03 9.08
CA ALA A 53 29.10 34.41 9.76
C ALA A 53 28.04 33.91 8.77
N ALA A 54 27.72 34.69 7.75
CA ALA A 54 26.80 34.27 6.69
C ALA A 54 27.31 33.03 5.93
N LEU A 55 28.62 32.98 5.61
CA LEU A 55 29.27 31.84 4.96
C LEU A 55 29.27 30.59 5.84
N VAL A 56 29.56 30.72 7.14
CA VAL A 56 29.48 29.61 8.10
C VAL A 56 28.08 29.00 8.11
N GLY A 57 27.04 29.84 8.15
CA GLY A 57 25.65 29.38 8.03
C GLY A 57 25.40 28.58 6.74
N ILE A 58 25.86 29.08 5.60
CA ILE A 58 25.74 28.39 4.31
C ILE A 58 26.51 27.06 4.32
N VAL A 59 27.75 27.04 4.80
CA VAL A 59 28.58 25.83 4.87
C VAL A 59 27.91 24.77 5.75
N CYS A 60 27.35 25.13 6.90
CA CYS A 60 26.61 24.20 7.74
C CYS A 60 25.39 23.60 7.03
N LEU A 61 24.65 24.40 6.24
CA LEU A 61 23.51 23.92 5.46
C LEU A 61 23.93 22.91 4.38
N PHE A 62 25.02 23.19 3.65
CA PHE A 62 25.53 22.29 2.60
C PHE A 62 26.22 21.04 3.18
N ALA A 63 26.90 21.14 4.31
CA ALA A 63 27.56 20.00 4.97
C ALA A 63 26.55 18.95 5.47
N VAL A 64 25.31 19.35 5.72
CA VAL A 64 24.22 18.48 6.19
C VAL A 64 23.17 18.25 5.10
N ALA A 65 23.44 18.70 3.86
CA ALA A 65 22.59 18.42 2.70
C ALA A 65 22.44 16.91 2.49
N GLY A 66 21.20 16.45 2.35
CA GLY A 66 20.87 15.03 2.26
C GLY A 66 20.51 14.39 3.59
N SER A 67 20.68 15.04 4.75
CA SER A 67 20.30 14.46 6.04
C SER A 67 18.79 14.53 6.32
N ALA A 68 18.24 13.52 7.01
CA ALA A 68 16.85 13.55 7.50
C ALA A 68 16.58 14.70 8.51
N ARG A 69 17.62 15.23 9.17
CA ARG A 69 17.50 16.29 10.20
C ARG A 69 17.78 17.69 9.68
N ILE A 70 17.91 17.87 8.36
CA ILE A 70 18.29 19.15 7.74
C ILE A 70 17.39 20.33 8.13
N ARG A 71 16.09 20.10 8.37
CA ARG A 71 15.17 21.16 8.81
C ARG A 71 15.57 21.78 10.15
N SER A 72 16.19 21.00 11.05
CA SER A 72 16.66 21.52 12.35
C SER A 72 17.87 22.44 12.18
N VAL A 73 18.77 22.10 11.25
CA VAL A 73 19.91 22.96 10.88
C VAL A 73 19.42 24.23 10.18
N GLY A 74 18.41 24.12 9.31
CA GLY A 74 17.74 25.27 8.68
C GLY A 74 17.22 26.29 9.70
N TRP A 75 16.50 25.82 10.72
CA TRP A 75 16.05 26.67 11.84
C TRP A 75 17.22 27.25 12.65
N GLY A 76 18.29 26.50 12.84
CA GLY A 76 19.51 26.96 13.53
C GLY A 76 20.22 28.09 12.77
N VAL A 77 20.35 27.98 11.45
CA VAL A 77 20.96 29.03 10.61
C VAL A 77 20.07 30.26 10.50
N PHE A 78 18.74 30.08 10.38
CA PHE A 78 17.81 31.22 10.37
C PHE A 78 17.87 32.02 11.69
N THR A 79 17.89 31.33 12.82
CA THR A 79 17.97 31.98 14.15
C THR A 79 19.34 32.61 14.40
N GLY A 80 20.43 31.94 13.99
CA GLY A 80 21.78 32.51 14.00
C GLY A 80 21.92 33.75 13.13
N ALA A 81 21.28 33.77 11.96
CA ALA A 81 21.24 34.94 11.07
C ALA A 81 20.50 36.12 11.70
N ILE A 82 19.33 35.90 12.32
CA ILE A 82 18.60 36.94 13.06
C ILE A 82 19.46 37.51 14.18
N ALA A 83 20.07 36.65 15.00
CA ALA A 83 20.92 37.09 16.10
C ALA A 83 22.12 37.92 15.60
N THR A 84 22.76 37.47 14.52
CA THR A 84 23.88 38.18 13.88
C THR A 84 23.45 39.54 13.32
N LEU A 85 22.25 39.62 12.74
CA LEU A 85 21.68 40.87 12.22
C LEU A 85 21.38 41.85 13.35
N VAL A 86 20.86 41.38 14.49
CA VAL A 86 20.64 42.19 15.69
C VAL A 86 21.97 42.76 16.20
N VAL A 87 23.04 41.96 16.24
CA VAL A 87 24.38 42.43 16.62
C VAL A 87 24.87 43.53 15.66
N ALA A 88 24.67 43.36 14.35
CA ALA A 88 25.04 44.37 13.35
C ALA A 88 24.27 45.69 13.56
N ILE A 89 22.96 45.62 13.77
CA ILE A 89 22.10 46.78 14.04
C ILE A 89 22.52 47.48 15.33
N LEU A 90 22.80 46.72 16.40
CA LEU A 90 23.18 47.29 17.69
C LEU A 90 24.53 48.00 17.61
N ARG A 91 25.53 47.40 16.95
CA ARG A 91 26.85 48.03 16.73
C ARG A 91 26.72 49.31 15.90
N GLU A 92 25.90 49.28 14.88
CA GLU A 92 25.65 50.45 14.03
C GLU A 92 24.89 51.54 14.79
N ALA A 93 23.92 51.19 15.63
CA ALA A 93 23.21 52.13 16.48
C ALA A 93 24.14 52.81 17.51
N ILE A 94 25.05 52.05 18.12
CA ILE A 94 26.09 52.59 19.01
C ILE A 94 26.98 53.56 18.24
N ARG A 95 27.45 53.19 17.05
CA ARG A 95 28.26 54.05 16.18
C ARG A 95 27.53 55.34 15.83
N LEU A 96 26.29 55.26 15.36
CA LEU A 96 25.47 56.42 15.01
C LEU A 96 25.12 57.30 16.22
N SER A 97 25.01 56.72 17.43
CA SER A 97 24.77 57.48 18.65
C SER A 97 25.94 58.40 19.01
N ALA A 98 27.18 58.03 18.65
CA ALA A 98 28.36 58.87 18.82
C ALA A 98 28.38 60.10 17.88
N PHE A 99 27.64 60.06 16.76
CA PHE A 99 27.52 61.16 15.80
C PHE A 99 26.37 62.13 16.10
N ARG A 100 25.59 61.93 17.19
CA ARG A 100 24.42 62.77 17.52
C ARG A 100 24.72 64.27 17.62
N GLY A 101 25.97 64.66 17.95
CA GLY A 101 26.38 66.06 18.06
C GLY A 101 26.74 66.76 16.73
N GLU A 102 26.92 66.02 15.64
CA GLU A 102 27.42 66.53 14.34
C GLU A 102 26.37 66.49 13.21
N VAL A 103 25.12 66.12 13.53
CA VAL A 103 24.04 66.01 12.54
C VAL A 103 23.50 67.40 12.18
N LEU A 104 23.75 67.84 10.94
CA LEU A 104 23.19 69.07 10.36
C LEU A 104 21.66 69.09 10.43
N ALA A 105 21.08 70.22 10.87
CA ALA A 105 19.64 70.40 10.95
C ALA A 105 18.94 70.09 9.61
N GLY A 106 18.03 69.10 9.63
CA GLY A 106 17.23 68.67 8.46
C GLY A 106 17.68 67.39 7.76
N LYS A 107 18.78 66.73 8.16
CA LYS A 107 19.18 65.42 7.63
C LYS A 107 18.92 64.29 8.63
N SER A 108 18.34 63.19 8.16
CA SER A 108 18.12 61.98 8.98
C SER A 108 19.45 61.30 9.32
N ILE A 109 19.57 60.81 10.56
CA ILE A 109 20.74 60.05 11.04
C ILE A 109 20.99 58.77 10.21
N LEU A 110 19.97 58.29 9.50
CA LEU A 110 20.03 57.14 8.60
C LEU A 110 20.90 57.39 7.36
N ASN A 111 21.15 58.64 6.98
CA ASN A 111 22.05 58.97 5.86
C ASN A 111 23.53 58.71 6.18
N TYR A 112 23.87 58.45 7.44
CA TYR A 112 25.23 58.15 7.90
C TYR A 112 25.49 56.64 8.07
N LEU A 113 24.53 55.79 7.66
CA LEU A 113 24.68 54.33 7.68
C LEU A 113 25.96 53.91 6.94
N ASP A 114 26.74 53.04 7.57
CA ASP A 114 27.97 52.54 6.97
C ASP A 114 27.67 51.60 5.78
N PRO A 115 28.15 51.91 4.58
CA PRO A 115 27.99 51.01 3.43
C PRO A 115 28.60 49.61 3.66
N ALA A 116 29.65 49.48 4.48
CA ALA A 116 30.24 48.16 4.75
C ALA A 116 29.38 47.31 5.70
N THR A 117 28.83 47.91 6.75
CA THR A 117 27.88 47.23 7.65
C THR A 117 26.61 46.82 6.92
N THR A 118 26.10 47.63 5.98
CA THR A 118 24.92 47.26 5.16
C THR A 118 25.21 46.08 4.22
N ILE A 119 26.40 46.01 3.62
CA ILE A 119 26.83 44.85 2.81
C ILE A 119 26.88 43.58 3.67
N GLY A 120 27.48 43.66 4.87
CA GLY A 120 27.53 42.54 5.82
C GLY A 120 26.14 42.07 6.26
N ALA A 121 25.27 43.00 6.63
CA ALA A 121 23.88 42.73 7.01
C ALA A 121 23.07 42.09 5.87
N ALA A 122 23.27 42.54 4.63
CA ALA A 122 22.64 41.95 3.45
C ALA A 122 23.09 40.50 3.23
N ALA A 123 24.38 40.19 3.40
CA ALA A 123 24.89 38.82 3.30
C ALA A 123 24.27 37.89 4.36
N VAL A 124 24.18 38.36 5.61
CA VAL A 124 23.53 37.62 6.70
C VAL A 124 22.04 37.41 6.43
N LEU A 125 21.34 38.43 5.93
CA LEU A 125 19.93 38.33 5.55
C LEU A 125 19.72 37.28 4.46
N MET A 126 20.55 37.27 3.42
CA MET A 126 20.49 36.26 2.35
C MET A 126 20.72 34.84 2.89
N SER A 127 21.70 34.67 3.79
CA SER A 127 21.96 33.39 4.48
C SER A 127 20.76 32.97 5.35
N GLY A 128 20.15 33.91 6.07
CA GLY A 128 18.94 33.69 6.87
C GLY A 128 17.73 33.28 6.03
N LEU A 129 17.46 33.98 4.92
CA LEU A 129 16.38 33.63 3.99
C LEU A 129 16.59 32.24 3.37
N PHE A 130 17.83 31.88 3.06
CA PHE A 130 18.16 30.54 2.59
C PHE A 130 17.98 29.49 3.69
N GLY A 131 18.41 29.78 4.93
CA GLY A 131 18.17 28.93 6.11
C GLY A 131 16.68 28.70 6.37
N LEU A 132 15.85 29.75 6.25
CA LEU A 132 14.39 29.65 6.35
C LEU A 132 13.81 28.78 5.24
N ARG A 133 14.28 28.94 4.00
CA ARG A 133 13.90 28.08 2.88
C ARG A 133 14.23 26.62 3.16
N VAL A 134 15.40 26.32 3.72
CA VAL A 134 15.80 24.96 4.12
C VAL A 134 14.98 24.45 5.31
N ALA A 135 14.64 25.30 6.27
CA ALA A 135 13.81 24.95 7.42
C ALA A 135 12.40 24.48 7.00
N VAL A 136 11.82 25.14 6.00
CA VAL A 136 10.50 24.82 5.44
C VAL A 136 10.57 23.66 4.44
N ALA A 137 11.43 23.77 3.42
CA ALA A 137 11.47 22.83 2.29
C ALA A 137 12.35 21.59 2.55
N GLY A 138 13.18 21.58 3.60
CA GLY A 138 14.13 20.50 3.87
C GLY A 138 15.13 20.29 2.73
N ASN A 139 15.41 19.03 2.40
CA ASN A 139 16.36 18.66 1.32
C ASN A 139 15.92 19.18 -0.07
N ALA A 140 14.63 19.44 -0.29
CA ALA A 140 14.14 20.01 -1.54
C ALA A 140 14.69 21.43 -1.80
N ALA A 141 15.20 22.13 -0.79
CA ALA A 141 15.88 23.41 -0.97
C ALA A 141 17.18 23.30 -1.81
N PHE A 142 17.77 22.10 -1.89
CA PHE A 142 19.00 21.80 -2.63
C PHE A 142 18.75 21.02 -3.93
N ALA A 143 17.51 20.60 -4.19
CA ALA A 143 17.17 19.86 -5.39
C ALA A 143 17.46 20.72 -6.63
N LYS A 144 18.10 20.10 -7.64
CA LYS A 144 18.30 20.73 -8.95
C LYS A 144 16.93 21.10 -9.52
N SER A 145 16.85 22.23 -10.23
CA SER A 145 15.64 22.61 -10.96
C SER A 145 15.23 21.47 -11.89
N GLU A 146 14.12 20.79 -11.58
CA GLU A 146 13.51 19.87 -12.52
C GLU A 146 13.10 20.64 -13.79
N PRO A 147 13.16 20.01 -14.98
CA PRO A 147 12.69 20.63 -16.20
C PRO A 147 11.27 21.17 -16.02
N LYS A 148 11.07 22.45 -16.31
CA LYS A 148 9.78 23.11 -16.05
C LYS A 148 8.72 22.51 -16.97
N ARG A 149 7.66 21.93 -16.40
CA ARG A 149 6.51 21.42 -17.16
C ARG A 149 5.71 22.55 -17.77
N ILE A 150 5.28 22.37 -19.01
CA ILE A 150 4.51 23.33 -19.79
C ILE A 150 3.10 22.80 -20.02
N TYR A 151 2.11 23.69 -19.92
CA TYR A 151 0.68 23.37 -20.03
C TYR A 151 0.02 24.21 -21.12
N GLY A 152 -1.18 23.79 -21.57
CA GLY A 152 -2.01 24.53 -22.51
C GLY A 152 -1.43 24.57 -23.93
N LYS A 153 -1.65 25.67 -24.66
CA LYS A 153 -1.29 25.79 -26.09
C LYS A 153 0.19 25.51 -26.43
N ARG A 154 1.08 25.55 -25.43
CA ARG A 154 2.53 25.28 -25.60
C ARG A 154 2.92 23.84 -25.25
N ALA A 155 2.01 23.00 -24.77
CA ALA A 155 2.25 21.61 -24.41
C ALA A 155 2.22 20.67 -25.64
N LEU A 156 3.15 20.88 -26.58
CA LEU A 156 3.18 20.19 -27.88
C LEU A 156 3.25 18.65 -27.80
N HIS A 157 3.73 18.10 -26.69
CA HIS A 157 3.98 16.68 -26.50
C HIS A 157 3.09 16.03 -25.42
N GLY A 158 2.02 16.71 -25.03
CA GLY A 158 1.11 16.29 -23.97
C GLY A 158 1.23 17.12 -22.70
N GLU A 159 0.18 17.04 -21.88
CA GLU A 159 -0.01 17.82 -20.66
C GLU A 159 -0.25 16.94 -19.42
N ALA A 160 0.19 15.67 -19.46
CA ALA A 160 0.04 14.77 -18.32
C ALA A 160 0.70 15.37 -17.06
N ASP A 161 0.00 15.29 -15.94
CA ASP A 161 0.49 15.76 -14.65
C ASP A 161 -0.06 14.90 -13.51
N TRP A 162 0.54 15.05 -12.33
CA TRP A 162 0.06 14.40 -11.13
C TRP A 162 -1.21 15.06 -10.59
N MET A 163 -2.12 14.25 -10.08
CA MET A 163 -3.29 14.73 -9.34
C MET A 163 -2.83 15.65 -8.19
N LYS A 164 -3.47 16.82 -8.08
CA LYS A 164 -3.26 17.72 -6.95
C LYS A 164 -3.81 17.09 -5.68
N LEU A 165 -3.12 17.23 -4.54
CA LEU A 165 -3.58 16.64 -3.27
C LEU A 165 -4.95 17.18 -2.80
N SER A 166 -5.32 18.40 -3.18
CA SER A 166 -6.65 18.96 -2.91
C SER A 166 -7.75 18.33 -3.78
N GLN A 167 -7.41 17.85 -4.98
CA GLN A 167 -8.33 17.04 -5.79
C GLN A 167 -8.42 15.62 -5.24
N ALA A 168 -7.29 15.05 -4.80
CA ALA A 168 -7.27 13.75 -4.15
C ALA A 168 -8.13 13.72 -2.88
N GLU A 169 -8.13 14.78 -2.08
CA GLU A 169 -8.98 14.93 -0.90
C GLU A 169 -10.48 14.90 -1.23
N LYS A 170 -10.88 15.49 -2.37
CA LYS A 170 -12.29 15.48 -2.80
C LYS A 170 -12.74 14.10 -3.29
N LEU A 171 -11.85 13.39 -3.98
CA LEU A 171 -12.13 12.05 -4.52
C LEU A 171 -12.05 10.96 -3.45
N PHE A 172 -11.10 11.10 -2.53
CA PHE A 172 -10.74 10.12 -1.51
C PHE A 172 -10.75 10.77 -0.13
N ALA A 173 -11.92 11.25 0.28
CA ALA A 173 -12.11 11.92 1.55
C ALA A 173 -11.76 11.01 2.74
N ALA A 174 -11.34 11.62 3.85
CA ALA A 174 -10.83 10.90 5.01
C ALA A 174 -11.92 10.20 5.83
N ASP A 175 -13.18 10.19 5.39
CA ASP A 175 -14.34 9.51 5.96
C ASP A 175 -14.67 8.19 5.23
N GLY A 176 -14.18 7.98 4.00
CA GLY A 176 -14.47 6.76 3.23
C GLY A 176 -13.95 5.47 3.90
N GLY A 177 -14.61 4.33 3.69
CA GLY A 177 -14.27 3.09 4.41
C GLY A 177 -13.01 2.35 3.92
N ILE A 178 -12.61 2.50 2.66
CA ILE A 178 -11.47 1.78 2.08
C ILE A 178 -10.24 2.66 2.07
N VAL A 179 -9.16 2.25 2.73
CA VAL A 179 -7.94 3.07 2.83
C VAL A 179 -7.08 2.87 1.59
N ILE A 180 -6.90 3.94 0.81
CA ILE A 180 -6.01 3.95 -0.36
C ILE A 180 -4.60 4.32 0.06
N GLY A 181 -4.44 5.36 0.89
CA GLY A 181 -3.12 5.87 1.25
C GLY A 181 -3.17 7.11 2.13
N GLU A 182 -2.13 7.93 2.05
CA GLU A 182 -2.02 9.17 2.82
C GLU A 182 -1.83 10.38 1.90
N ARG A 183 -2.41 11.52 2.30
CA ARG A 183 -2.47 12.76 1.52
C ARG A 183 -1.15 13.54 1.56
N TYR A 184 -0.06 12.93 1.12
CA TYR A 184 1.23 13.59 0.93
C TYR A 184 2.05 12.93 -0.19
N ARG A 185 3.07 13.65 -0.66
CA ARG A 185 3.99 13.23 -1.72
C ARG A 185 5.31 12.77 -1.11
N VAL A 186 5.58 11.46 -1.13
CA VAL A 186 6.80 10.89 -0.53
C VAL A 186 8.04 11.40 -1.27
N ASP A 187 7.99 11.45 -2.60
CA ASP A 187 9.05 12.00 -3.47
C ASP A 187 9.39 13.47 -3.22
N ARG A 188 8.50 14.24 -2.56
CA ARG A 188 8.72 15.64 -2.20
C ARG A 188 9.05 15.84 -0.71
N ASP A 189 9.09 14.76 0.06
CA ASP A 189 9.41 14.84 1.48
C ASP A 189 10.93 14.91 1.72
N SER A 190 11.31 15.43 2.87
CA SER A 190 12.69 15.51 3.35
C SER A 190 13.44 14.16 3.37
N VAL A 191 12.69 13.05 3.48
CA VAL A 191 13.23 11.70 3.50
C VAL A 191 13.32 11.05 2.12
N ALA A 192 12.85 11.68 1.04
CA ALA A 192 12.74 11.10 -0.30
C ALA A 192 14.04 10.43 -0.81
N ALA A 193 15.21 10.96 -0.45
CA ALA A 193 16.51 10.44 -0.84
C ALA A 193 16.99 9.19 -0.07
N HIS A 194 16.29 8.80 1.00
CA HIS A 194 16.65 7.64 1.83
C HIS A 194 15.74 6.46 1.51
N ALA A 195 16.24 5.24 1.72
CA ALA A 195 15.39 4.06 1.71
C ALA A 195 14.46 4.06 2.94
N PHE A 196 13.22 3.58 2.75
CA PHE A 196 12.28 3.38 3.84
C PHE A 196 12.71 2.19 4.71
N ARG A 197 12.61 2.34 6.04
CA ARG A 197 12.86 1.28 7.01
C ARG A 197 11.76 1.24 8.07
N ALA A 198 11.11 0.10 8.21
CA ALA A 198 10.03 -0.10 9.19
C ALA A 198 10.51 0.02 10.64
N ASP A 199 11.77 -0.34 10.92
CA ASP A 199 12.39 -0.30 12.24
C ASP A 199 13.03 1.06 12.59
N SER A 200 13.05 2.02 11.66
CA SER A 200 13.69 3.31 11.85
C SER A 200 12.73 4.46 11.56
N ALA A 201 12.15 5.02 12.62
CA ALA A 201 11.20 6.13 12.57
C ALA A 201 11.77 7.40 11.89
N GLU A 202 13.09 7.56 11.87
CA GLU A 202 13.76 8.67 11.18
C GLU A 202 13.55 8.63 9.65
N THR A 203 13.29 7.46 9.09
CA THR A 203 13.08 7.28 7.64
C THR A 203 11.64 7.52 7.18
N TRP A 204 10.71 7.71 8.13
CA TRP A 204 9.27 7.82 7.84
C TRP A 204 8.85 9.20 7.35
N GLY A 205 9.56 10.27 7.74
CA GLY A 205 9.20 11.63 7.33
C GLY A 205 7.79 12.03 7.79
N ALA A 206 6.94 12.47 6.85
CA ALA A 206 5.58 12.96 7.10
C ALA A 206 4.52 11.86 7.20
N GLY A 207 4.78 10.65 6.69
CA GLY A 207 3.74 9.63 6.70
C GLY A 207 3.52 9.04 8.08
N GLY A 208 2.28 8.67 8.36
CA GLY A 208 1.77 8.45 9.70
C GLY A 208 1.10 9.67 10.33
N LYS A 209 1.42 10.88 9.85
CA LYS A 209 0.87 12.16 10.34
C LYS A 209 -0.04 12.85 9.34
N SER A 210 0.07 12.48 8.07
CA SER A 210 -0.74 13.04 7.00
C SER A 210 -2.18 12.48 7.06
N PRO A 211 -3.21 13.26 6.68
CA PRO A 211 -4.57 12.75 6.57
C PRO A 211 -4.66 11.53 5.64
N LEU A 212 -5.58 10.62 5.92
CA LEU A 212 -5.83 9.47 5.05
C LEU A 212 -6.52 9.89 3.76
N LEU A 213 -6.26 9.14 2.70
CA LEU A 213 -7.04 9.12 1.46
C LEU A 213 -7.85 7.84 1.45
N CYS A 214 -9.18 7.95 1.47
CA CYS A 214 -10.05 6.80 1.55
C CYS A 214 -11.17 6.83 0.52
N PHE A 215 -11.41 5.68 -0.09
CA PHE A 215 -12.50 5.49 -1.03
C PHE A 215 -13.76 5.05 -0.29
N ASN A 216 -14.86 5.73 -0.56
CA ASN A 216 -16.17 5.47 0.05
C ASN A 216 -17.06 4.54 -0.79
N GLY A 217 -16.57 4.03 -1.94
CA GLY A 217 -17.35 3.14 -2.80
C GLY A 217 -18.52 3.82 -3.53
N SER A 218 -18.60 5.16 -3.53
CA SER A 218 -19.75 5.89 -4.07
C SER A 218 -19.77 5.98 -5.60
N PHE A 219 -18.61 5.88 -6.25
CA PHE A 219 -18.46 6.01 -7.70
C PHE A 219 -17.84 4.77 -8.35
N GLY A 220 -17.92 4.70 -9.69
CA GLY A 220 -17.41 3.59 -10.48
C GLY A 220 -18.10 2.26 -10.18
N SER A 221 -17.35 1.16 -10.27
CA SER A 221 -17.78 -0.18 -9.85
C SER A 221 -17.77 -0.39 -8.34
N SER A 222 -17.29 0.56 -7.55
CA SER A 222 -16.90 0.40 -6.13
C SER A 222 -15.71 -0.54 -5.87
N HIS A 223 -15.14 -1.20 -6.88
CA HIS A 223 -14.06 -2.15 -6.68
C HIS A 223 -12.67 -1.51 -6.75
N GLY A 224 -11.72 -2.07 -5.99
CA GLY A 224 -10.32 -1.66 -5.95
C GLY A 224 -9.37 -2.82 -6.25
N ILE A 225 -8.27 -2.53 -6.94
CA ILE A 225 -7.21 -3.51 -7.20
C ILE A 225 -5.88 -2.95 -6.72
N VAL A 226 -5.12 -3.75 -5.98
CA VAL A 226 -3.80 -3.38 -5.47
C VAL A 226 -2.76 -4.36 -6.00
N PHE A 227 -1.77 -3.82 -6.70
CA PHE A 227 -0.54 -4.53 -7.05
C PHE A 227 0.58 -4.05 -6.15
N ALA A 228 1.10 -4.95 -5.32
CA ALA A 228 2.25 -4.67 -4.47
C ALA A 228 3.20 -5.86 -4.46
N GLY A 229 4.47 -5.64 -4.83
CA GLY A 229 5.47 -6.70 -4.78
C GLY A 229 5.71 -7.24 -3.36
N SER A 230 6.49 -8.32 -3.24
CA SER A 230 6.93 -8.83 -1.93
C SER A 230 7.62 -7.72 -1.12
N GLY A 231 7.31 -7.64 0.17
CA GLY A 231 7.76 -6.55 1.04
C GLY A 231 7.07 -5.20 0.78
N GLY A 232 6.06 -5.13 -0.09
CA GLY A 232 5.28 -3.92 -0.39
C GLY A 232 4.25 -3.51 0.68
N PHE A 233 4.34 -4.09 1.90
CA PHE A 233 3.47 -3.78 3.04
C PHE A 233 1.97 -3.95 2.73
N LYS A 234 1.57 -4.88 1.87
CA LYS A 234 0.16 -5.14 1.47
C LYS A 234 -0.78 -5.16 2.68
N THR A 235 -0.56 -6.11 3.58
CA THR A 235 -1.36 -6.32 4.78
C THR A 235 -1.29 -5.12 5.72
N THR A 236 -0.10 -4.57 5.92
CA THR A 236 0.18 -3.46 6.84
C THR A 236 -0.40 -2.11 6.38
N SER A 237 -0.54 -1.87 5.08
CA SER A 237 -0.90 -0.55 4.54
C SER A 237 -2.21 -0.49 3.77
N VAL A 238 -2.83 -1.64 3.49
CA VAL A 238 -4.14 -1.73 2.84
C VAL A 238 -5.08 -2.57 3.70
N THR A 239 -4.73 -3.83 4.00
CA THR A 239 -5.63 -4.77 4.68
C THR A 239 -6.01 -4.31 6.08
N ILE A 240 -5.03 -4.12 6.97
CA ILE A 240 -5.28 -3.68 8.36
C ILE A 240 -5.95 -2.30 8.39
N PRO A 241 -5.43 -1.24 7.71
CA PRO A 241 -6.08 0.06 7.72
C PRO A 241 -7.53 0.03 7.23
N THR A 242 -7.82 -0.74 6.18
CA THR A 242 -9.18 -0.88 5.65
C THR A 242 -10.06 -1.68 6.59
N ALA A 243 -9.56 -2.78 7.16
CA ALA A 243 -10.30 -3.58 8.14
C ALA A 243 -10.56 -2.83 9.46
N LEU A 244 -9.79 -1.80 9.80
CA LEU A 244 -10.11 -0.91 10.93
C LEU A 244 -11.18 0.12 10.56
N LYS A 245 -11.18 0.59 9.31
CA LYS A 245 -12.00 1.74 8.90
C LYS A 245 -13.34 1.39 8.28
N TRP A 246 -13.43 0.26 7.59
CA TRP A 246 -14.63 -0.17 6.90
C TRP A 246 -15.79 -0.33 7.90
N GLY A 247 -16.94 0.27 7.65
CA GLY A 247 -18.06 0.27 8.58
C GLY A 247 -19.10 -0.84 8.38
N GLY A 248 -19.06 -1.54 7.24
CA GLY A 248 -20.02 -2.59 6.88
C GLY A 248 -19.45 -4.00 7.02
N ALA A 249 -20.20 -4.98 6.51
CA ALA A 249 -19.81 -6.40 6.48
C ALA A 249 -18.45 -6.56 5.81
N LEU A 250 -17.60 -7.43 6.38
CA LEU A 250 -16.22 -7.60 5.96
C LEU A 250 -15.90 -9.08 5.81
N VAL A 251 -15.55 -9.52 4.61
CA VAL A 251 -15.03 -10.87 4.35
C VAL A 251 -13.56 -10.75 3.96
N VAL A 252 -12.66 -11.29 4.77
CA VAL A 252 -11.20 -11.19 4.56
C VAL A 252 -10.61 -12.56 4.26
N LEU A 253 -9.91 -12.70 3.13
CA LEU A 253 -8.99 -13.82 2.93
C LEU A 253 -7.62 -13.45 3.50
N ASP A 254 -7.16 -14.16 4.52
CA ASP A 254 -5.89 -13.90 5.21
C ASP A 254 -5.01 -15.16 5.26
N PRO A 255 -4.19 -15.41 4.22
CA PRO A 255 -3.28 -16.55 4.19
C PRO A 255 -2.16 -16.51 5.24
N SER A 256 -1.91 -15.35 5.86
CA SER A 256 -0.84 -15.16 6.83
C SER A 256 -1.33 -15.31 8.29
N ASN A 257 -2.65 -15.36 8.50
CA ASN A 257 -3.28 -15.41 9.83
C ASN A 257 -2.76 -14.30 10.76
N GLU A 258 -2.67 -13.08 10.22
CA GLU A 258 -2.19 -11.87 10.89
C GLU A 258 -3.32 -10.88 11.18
N VAL A 259 -4.34 -10.83 10.32
CA VAL A 259 -5.33 -9.76 10.28
C VAL A 259 -6.33 -9.89 11.41
N ALA A 260 -6.97 -11.06 11.56
CA ALA A 260 -8.02 -11.24 12.56
C ALA A 260 -7.54 -10.91 13.99
N PRO A 261 -6.40 -11.44 14.50
CA PRO A 261 -5.91 -11.09 15.83
C PRO A 261 -5.66 -9.60 16.04
N MET A 262 -5.35 -8.86 14.97
CA MET A 262 -5.04 -7.44 15.03
C MET A 262 -6.28 -6.56 15.01
N VAL A 263 -7.40 -6.99 14.42
CA VAL A 263 -8.57 -6.11 14.20
C VAL A 263 -9.87 -6.59 14.87
N SER A 264 -10.00 -7.88 15.22
CA SER A 264 -11.26 -8.45 15.73
C SER A 264 -11.80 -7.72 16.95
N LYS A 265 -10.94 -7.31 17.90
CA LYS A 265 -11.38 -6.54 19.07
C LYS A 265 -11.99 -5.19 18.67
N HIS A 266 -11.29 -4.43 17.84
CA HIS A 266 -11.77 -3.13 17.38
C HIS A 266 -13.11 -3.23 16.64
N ARG A 267 -13.29 -4.29 15.86
CA ARG A 267 -14.55 -4.54 15.13
C ARG A 267 -15.66 -4.98 16.07
N GLY A 268 -15.39 -5.88 17.03
CA GLY A 268 -16.36 -6.29 18.05
C GLY A 268 -16.81 -5.14 18.97
N ASP A 269 -15.88 -4.25 19.35
CA ASP A 269 -16.19 -3.03 20.12
C ASP A 269 -17.14 -2.08 19.35
N ALA A 270 -17.31 -2.27 18.04
CA ALA A 270 -18.22 -1.53 17.17
C ALA A 270 -19.54 -2.27 16.89
N ASP A 271 -19.96 -3.18 17.78
CA ASP A 271 -21.22 -3.96 17.67
C ASP A 271 -21.29 -4.82 16.40
N ARG A 272 -20.20 -5.56 16.14
CA ARG A 272 -20.08 -6.45 14.97
C ARG A 272 -19.83 -7.88 15.39
N ASP A 273 -20.48 -8.81 14.69
CA ASP A 273 -20.28 -10.24 14.88
C ASP A 273 -19.06 -10.71 14.12
N VAL A 274 -18.02 -11.13 14.84
CA VAL A 274 -16.72 -11.47 14.26
C VAL A 274 -16.48 -12.98 14.30
N PHE A 275 -16.48 -13.60 13.13
CA PHE A 275 -16.21 -15.03 12.95
C PHE A 275 -14.83 -15.25 12.30
N VAL A 276 -14.08 -16.22 12.82
CA VAL A 276 -12.76 -16.60 12.28
C VAL A 276 -12.81 -18.06 11.87
N LEU A 277 -12.75 -18.31 10.56
CA LEU A 277 -12.66 -19.64 9.98
C LEU A 277 -11.18 -20.04 9.94
N ASP A 278 -10.73 -20.82 10.93
CA ASP A 278 -9.35 -21.30 11.05
C ASP A 278 -9.35 -22.84 11.16
N PRO A 279 -8.74 -23.58 10.22
CA PRO A 279 -8.62 -25.04 10.32
C PRO A 279 -7.95 -25.56 11.60
N LYS A 280 -7.24 -24.73 12.36
CA LYS A 280 -6.62 -25.09 13.64
C LYS A 280 -7.56 -24.89 14.82
N ARG A 281 -8.67 -24.18 14.61
CA ARG A 281 -9.75 -23.88 15.57
C ARG A 281 -11.08 -24.04 14.85
N SER A 282 -11.43 -25.30 14.59
CA SER A 282 -12.53 -25.66 13.69
C SER A 282 -13.89 -25.68 14.39
N GLU A 283 -14.05 -25.03 15.54
CA GLU A 283 -15.33 -24.92 16.24
C GLU A 283 -16.28 -23.91 15.58
N ILE A 284 -15.72 -22.96 14.81
CA ILE A 284 -16.46 -21.96 14.06
C ILE A 284 -16.57 -22.40 12.60
N GLY A 285 -17.80 -22.57 12.14
CA GLY A 285 -18.09 -22.90 10.75
C GLY A 285 -19.54 -22.60 10.38
N PHE A 286 -19.81 -22.61 9.08
CA PHE A 286 -21.15 -22.42 8.52
C PHE A 286 -21.46 -23.54 7.54
N ASN A 287 -22.73 -23.67 7.13
CA ASN A 287 -23.09 -24.63 6.09
C ASN A 287 -22.99 -23.97 4.72
N ALA A 288 -22.01 -24.39 3.90
CA ALA A 288 -21.79 -23.81 2.58
C ALA A 288 -22.92 -24.05 1.57
N LEU A 289 -23.94 -24.84 1.93
CA LEU A 289 -25.13 -25.16 1.14
C LEU A 289 -26.40 -24.43 1.59
N ASP A 290 -26.38 -23.69 2.72
CA ASP A 290 -27.59 -23.09 3.33
C ASP A 290 -28.28 -22.01 2.47
N TRP A 291 -27.55 -21.37 1.56
CA TRP A 291 -28.03 -20.33 0.65
C TRP A 291 -28.71 -20.87 -0.61
N ILE A 292 -28.61 -22.18 -0.89
CA ILE A 292 -29.14 -22.80 -2.12
C ILE A 292 -30.65 -22.58 -2.21
N GLY A 293 -31.10 -21.99 -3.32
CA GLY A 293 -32.52 -21.72 -3.57
C GLY A 293 -33.12 -20.57 -2.77
N GLN A 294 -32.31 -19.86 -1.99
CA GLN A 294 -32.78 -18.74 -1.19
C GLN A 294 -32.90 -17.47 -2.06
N PHE A 295 -33.82 -16.58 -1.67
CA PHE A 295 -34.01 -15.26 -2.28
C PHE A 295 -34.24 -15.26 -3.82
N GLY A 296 -34.79 -16.33 -4.37
CA GLY A 296 -35.12 -16.43 -5.80
C GLY A 296 -34.00 -16.97 -6.69
N GLY A 297 -32.90 -17.47 -6.11
CA GLY A 297 -31.97 -18.35 -6.82
C GLY A 297 -32.62 -19.69 -7.17
N THR A 298 -32.26 -20.29 -8.31
CA THR A 298 -32.68 -21.65 -8.65
C THR A 298 -31.74 -22.64 -8.00
N LYS A 299 -32.30 -23.65 -7.32
CA LYS A 299 -31.49 -24.61 -6.56
C LYS A 299 -30.48 -25.32 -7.49
N GLU A 300 -30.89 -25.59 -8.72
CA GLU A 300 -30.13 -26.28 -9.74
C GLU A 300 -28.86 -25.51 -10.15
N GLU A 301 -28.98 -24.21 -10.43
CA GLU A 301 -27.84 -23.36 -10.80
C GLU A 301 -26.89 -23.12 -9.61
N ASP A 302 -27.46 -22.98 -8.41
CA ASP A 302 -26.71 -22.81 -7.16
C ASP A 302 -25.85 -24.06 -6.87
N ILE A 303 -26.42 -25.26 -7.01
CA ILE A 303 -25.72 -26.54 -6.85
C ILE A 303 -24.57 -26.66 -7.86
N ALA A 304 -24.81 -26.36 -9.14
CA ALA A 304 -23.77 -26.38 -10.17
C ALA A 304 -22.63 -25.40 -9.85
N SER A 305 -22.96 -24.24 -9.26
CA SER A 305 -21.97 -23.25 -8.82
C SER A 305 -21.07 -23.80 -7.71
N VAL A 306 -21.64 -24.44 -6.68
CA VAL A 306 -20.86 -25.08 -5.60
C VAL A 306 -19.91 -26.15 -6.16
N ALA A 307 -20.41 -27.03 -7.03
CA ALA A 307 -19.59 -28.07 -7.66
C ALA A 307 -18.39 -27.46 -8.42
N SER A 308 -18.61 -26.35 -9.14
CA SER A 308 -17.56 -25.65 -9.89
C SER A 308 -16.48 -25.01 -8.99
N TRP A 309 -16.81 -24.67 -7.74
CA TRP A 309 -15.84 -24.12 -6.80
C TRP A 309 -14.98 -25.22 -6.17
N ILE A 310 -15.55 -26.40 -5.93
CA ILE A 310 -14.80 -27.58 -5.47
C ILE A 310 -13.79 -28.00 -6.55
N MET A 311 -14.22 -28.05 -7.82
CA MET A 311 -13.37 -28.42 -8.94
C MET A 311 -12.43 -27.27 -9.30
N SER A 312 -11.16 -27.38 -8.91
CA SER A 312 -10.19 -26.31 -9.20
C SER A 312 -9.94 -26.17 -10.72
N ASP A 313 -10.04 -24.95 -11.25
CA ASP A 313 -9.64 -24.65 -12.64
C ASP A 313 -8.18 -24.23 -12.64
N SER A 314 -7.30 -25.17 -12.92
CA SER A 314 -5.91 -24.85 -13.18
C SER A 314 -5.83 -24.47 -14.66
N GLY A 315 -5.76 -23.17 -14.96
CA GLY A 315 -5.79 -22.58 -16.31
C GLY A 315 -4.61 -22.94 -17.23
N ALA A 316 -3.96 -24.08 -17.03
CA ALA A 316 -2.97 -24.64 -17.93
C ALA A 316 -3.67 -25.38 -19.08
N ALA A 317 -3.13 -25.27 -20.30
CA ALA A 317 -3.57 -26.08 -21.43
C ALA A 317 -3.37 -27.57 -21.10
N ARG A 318 -4.47 -28.31 -20.97
CA ARG A 318 -4.50 -29.73 -20.65
C ARG A 318 -4.92 -30.54 -21.87
N GLY A 319 -4.63 -31.85 -21.83
CA GLY A 319 -5.05 -32.76 -22.88
C GLY A 319 -6.56 -33.02 -22.81
N VAL A 320 -7.18 -33.21 -23.99
CA VAL A 320 -8.64 -33.44 -24.16
C VAL A 320 -9.20 -34.52 -23.23
N ARG A 321 -8.43 -35.58 -22.96
CA ARG A 321 -8.85 -36.68 -22.08
C ARG A 321 -8.99 -36.25 -20.62
N ASP A 322 -8.07 -35.44 -20.12
CA ASP A 322 -8.10 -34.99 -18.73
C ASP A 322 -9.26 -33.99 -18.51
N ASP A 323 -9.55 -33.18 -19.53
CA ASP A 323 -10.69 -32.27 -19.52
C ASP A 323 -12.02 -33.04 -19.49
N PHE A 324 -12.14 -34.14 -20.24
CA PHE A 324 -13.31 -35.01 -20.19
C PHE A 324 -13.55 -35.56 -18.77
N PHE A 325 -12.55 -36.18 -18.15
CA PHE A 325 -12.71 -36.75 -16.80
C PHE A 325 -13.00 -35.68 -15.74
N ARG A 326 -12.44 -34.48 -15.88
CA ARG A 326 -12.72 -33.35 -14.99
C ARG A 326 -14.17 -32.87 -15.14
N ALA A 327 -14.65 -32.71 -16.39
CA ALA A 327 -16.03 -32.32 -16.65
C ALA A 327 -17.03 -33.36 -16.13
N SER A 328 -16.75 -34.65 -16.31
CA SER A 328 -17.57 -35.73 -15.75
C SER A 328 -17.50 -35.78 -14.22
N ALA A 329 -16.35 -35.49 -13.60
CA ALA A 329 -16.22 -35.42 -12.15
C ALA A 329 -17.02 -34.25 -11.57
N LEU A 330 -17.02 -33.09 -12.26
CA LEU A 330 -17.89 -31.97 -11.93
C LEU A 330 -19.37 -32.39 -11.97
N GLN A 331 -19.81 -33.07 -13.03
CA GLN A 331 -21.17 -33.58 -13.16
C GLN A 331 -21.53 -34.56 -12.03
N LEU A 332 -20.62 -35.46 -11.66
CA LEU A 332 -20.84 -36.40 -10.55
C LEU A 332 -21.00 -35.66 -9.22
N LEU A 333 -20.20 -34.62 -8.98
CA LEU A 333 -20.35 -33.78 -7.79
C LEU A 333 -21.66 -33.01 -7.80
N THR A 334 -22.06 -32.43 -8.92
CA THR A 334 -23.37 -31.77 -9.08
C THR A 334 -24.50 -32.75 -8.73
N ALA A 335 -24.45 -33.97 -9.25
CA ALA A 335 -25.45 -35.00 -8.97
C ALA A 335 -25.53 -35.37 -7.48
N LEU A 336 -24.39 -35.55 -6.81
CA LEU A 336 -24.35 -35.91 -5.39
C LEU A 336 -24.75 -34.74 -4.46
N ILE A 337 -24.40 -33.50 -4.81
CA ILE A 337 -24.87 -32.32 -4.07
C ILE A 337 -26.38 -32.17 -4.28
N ALA A 338 -26.89 -32.39 -5.51
CA ALA A 338 -28.30 -32.34 -5.80
C ALA A 338 -29.10 -33.42 -5.06
N ASP A 339 -28.59 -34.65 -4.97
CA ASP A 339 -29.17 -35.70 -4.12
C ASP A 339 -29.28 -35.22 -2.67
N VAL A 340 -28.18 -34.74 -2.09
CA VAL A 340 -28.16 -34.26 -0.70
C VAL A 340 -29.16 -33.11 -0.46
N CYS A 341 -29.30 -32.17 -1.39
CA CYS A 341 -30.16 -31.01 -1.21
C CYS A 341 -31.63 -31.21 -1.64
N LEU A 342 -31.89 -32.08 -2.62
CA LEU A 342 -33.17 -32.10 -3.37
C LEU A 342 -33.88 -33.45 -3.38
N SER A 343 -33.22 -34.58 -3.09
CA SER A 343 -33.88 -35.90 -3.23
C SER A 343 -34.88 -36.21 -2.12
N GLY A 344 -34.89 -35.42 -1.04
CA GLY A 344 -35.72 -35.68 0.14
C GLY A 344 -35.19 -36.80 1.05
N HIS A 345 -34.14 -37.51 0.64
CA HIS A 345 -33.57 -38.63 1.41
C HIS A 345 -32.63 -38.19 2.54
N THR A 346 -32.09 -36.96 2.47
CA THR A 346 -31.15 -36.44 3.47
C THR A 346 -31.87 -35.46 4.41
N PRO A 347 -31.88 -35.70 5.73
CA PRO A 347 -32.43 -34.76 6.71
C PRO A 347 -31.79 -33.37 6.57
N GLU A 348 -32.56 -32.30 6.77
CA GLU A 348 -32.10 -30.92 6.57
C GLU A 348 -30.79 -30.60 7.33
N ASN A 349 -30.66 -31.08 8.58
CA ASN A 349 -29.45 -30.88 9.39
C ASN A 349 -28.20 -31.57 8.83
N ASP A 350 -28.37 -32.59 7.99
CA ASP A 350 -27.29 -33.35 7.37
C ASP A 350 -27.00 -32.88 5.93
N GLN A 351 -27.73 -31.88 5.41
CA GLN A 351 -27.53 -31.33 4.06
C GLN A 351 -26.26 -30.47 3.99
N THR A 352 -25.12 -31.14 4.02
CA THR A 352 -23.79 -30.53 4.13
C THR A 352 -22.81 -31.12 3.13
N LEU A 353 -21.76 -30.36 2.79
CA LEU A 353 -20.66 -30.88 1.96
C LEU A 353 -19.94 -32.07 2.59
N ARG A 354 -19.93 -32.18 3.93
CA ARG A 354 -19.40 -33.37 4.59
C ARG A 354 -20.24 -34.62 4.31
N GLN A 355 -21.56 -34.49 4.24
CA GLN A 355 -22.44 -35.58 3.87
C GLN A 355 -22.27 -35.97 2.39
N VAL A 356 -22.12 -35.00 1.49
CA VAL A 356 -21.76 -35.24 0.08
C VAL A 356 -20.45 -36.05 -0.01
N ARG A 357 -19.42 -35.66 0.75
CA ARG A 357 -18.15 -36.41 0.78
C ARG A 357 -18.31 -37.82 1.33
N LYS A 358 -19.15 -38.02 2.35
CA LYS A 358 -19.44 -39.35 2.92
C LYS A 358 -20.08 -40.25 1.87
N ASN A 359 -21.05 -39.74 1.11
CA ASN A 359 -21.69 -40.46 0.00
C ASN A 359 -20.66 -40.81 -1.09
N LEU A 360 -19.82 -39.86 -1.51
CA LEU A 360 -18.76 -40.07 -2.49
C LEU A 360 -17.62 -40.99 -2.00
N SER A 361 -17.48 -41.22 -0.69
CA SER A 361 -16.40 -42.07 -0.15
C SER A 361 -16.74 -43.56 -0.15
N GLU A 362 -17.94 -43.93 -0.59
CA GLU A 362 -18.31 -45.34 -0.67
C GLU A 362 -17.48 -46.09 -1.73
N PRO A 363 -17.23 -47.40 -1.53
CA PRO A 363 -16.60 -48.22 -2.55
C PRO A 363 -17.34 -48.11 -3.88
N GLU A 364 -16.60 -48.10 -4.99
CA GLU A 364 -17.15 -47.83 -6.33
C GLU A 364 -18.40 -48.66 -6.67
N PRO A 365 -18.47 -49.99 -6.42
CA PRO A 365 -19.68 -50.77 -6.71
C PRO A 365 -20.90 -50.26 -5.93
N LYS A 366 -20.71 -49.92 -4.65
CA LYS A 366 -21.77 -49.41 -3.79
C LYS A 366 -22.20 -48.01 -4.18
N LEU A 367 -21.26 -47.16 -4.62
CA LEU A 367 -21.61 -45.84 -5.15
C LEU A 367 -22.44 -45.97 -6.42
N ARG A 368 -22.14 -46.92 -7.31
CA ARG A 368 -22.95 -47.18 -8.51
C ARG A 368 -24.36 -47.65 -8.14
N GLU A 369 -24.49 -48.57 -7.18
CA GLU A 369 -25.79 -48.99 -6.64
C GLU A 369 -26.56 -47.80 -6.04
N ARG A 370 -25.88 -46.90 -5.33
CA ARG A 370 -26.47 -45.67 -4.80
C ARG A 370 -26.98 -44.77 -5.94
N LEU A 371 -26.18 -44.54 -6.97
CA LEU A 371 -26.59 -43.74 -8.13
C LEU A 371 -27.80 -44.35 -8.83
N GLN A 372 -27.82 -45.67 -9.00
CA GLN A 372 -29.01 -46.38 -9.51
C GLN A 372 -30.23 -46.15 -8.61
N SER A 373 -30.08 -46.30 -7.30
CA SER A 373 -31.17 -46.07 -6.34
C SER A 373 -31.67 -44.62 -6.36
N ILE A 374 -30.78 -43.64 -6.49
CA ILE A 374 -31.16 -42.22 -6.63
C ILE A 374 -31.97 -42.00 -7.92
N TYR A 375 -31.53 -42.59 -9.03
CA TYR A 375 -32.26 -42.52 -10.30
C TYR A 375 -33.67 -43.11 -10.20
N ASP A 376 -33.82 -44.26 -9.53
CA ASP A 376 -35.10 -44.96 -9.41
C ASP A 376 -36.06 -44.29 -8.41
N ASN A 377 -35.55 -43.68 -7.33
CA ASN A 377 -36.36 -43.28 -6.17
C ASN A 377 -36.40 -41.77 -5.89
N SER A 378 -35.59 -40.92 -6.55
CA SER A 378 -35.60 -39.47 -6.31
C SER A 378 -36.93 -38.83 -6.71
N ASP A 379 -37.45 -37.90 -5.90
CA ASP A 379 -38.62 -37.10 -6.27
C ASP A 379 -38.29 -35.93 -7.22
N SER A 380 -36.99 -35.63 -7.42
CA SER A 380 -36.53 -34.55 -8.30
C SER A 380 -36.08 -35.07 -9.67
N ASP A 381 -36.72 -34.57 -10.75
CA ASP A 381 -36.35 -34.87 -12.14
C ASP A 381 -34.93 -34.39 -12.47
N PHE A 382 -34.54 -33.21 -11.97
CA PHE A 382 -33.18 -32.69 -12.13
C PHE A 382 -32.13 -33.66 -11.56
N VAL A 383 -32.38 -34.23 -10.38
CA VAL A 383 -31.47 -35.23 -9.77
C VAL A 383 -31.40 -36.47 -10.65
N LYS A 384 -32.54 -36.99 -11.13
CA LYS A 384 -32.59 -38.17 -12.00
C LYS A 384 -31.79 -37.95 -13.30
N GLU A 385 -32.00 -36.82 -13.96
CA GLU A 385 -31.30 -36.48 -15.21
C GLU A 385 -29.77 -36.39 -15.01
N ASN A 386 -29.32 -35.76 -13.93
CA ASN A 386 -27.87 -35.64 -13.63
C ASN A 386 -27.23 -36.99 -13.28
N VAL A 387 -27.97 -37.91 -12.67
CA VAL A 387 -27.45 -39.24 -12.29
C VAL A 387 -27.48 -40.23 -13.45
N ALA A 388 -28.43 -40.10 -14.38
CA ALA A 388 -28.63 -41.02 -15.50
C ALA A 388 -27.38 -41.26 -16.35
N ALA A 389 -26.54 -40.23 -16.53
CA ALA A 389 -25.29 -40.31 -17.27
C ALA A 389 -24.28 -41.31 -16.68
N PHE A 390 -24.37 -41.58 -15.37
CA PHE A 390 -23.45 -42.48 -14.66
C PHE A 390 -23.98 -43.90 -14.51
N VAL A 391 -25.30 -44.09 -14.51
CA VAL A 391 -25.96 -45.39 -14.40
C VAL A 391 -25.50 -46.34 -15.51
N ASN A 392 -25.49 -45.85 -16.75
CA ASN A 392 -25.11 -46.62 -17.93
C ASN A 392 -23.61 -46.51 -18.30
N MET A 393 -22.80 -45.84 -17.49
CA MET A 393 -21.38 -45.64 -17.76
C MET A 393 -20.59 -46.94 -17.54
N THR A 394 -19.64 -47.23 -18.44
CA THR A 394 -18.77 -48.41 -18.29
C THR A 394 -17.93 -48.29 -17.00
N PRO A 395 -17.65 -49.41 -16.30
CA PRO A 395 -16.87 -49.41 -15.06
C PRO A 395 -15.55 -48.66 -15.20
N GLU A 396 -14.79 -48.91 -16.27
CA GLU A 396 -13.45 -48.32 -16.46
C GLU A 396 -13.51 -46.80 -16.60
N THR A 397 -14.52 -46.28 -17.30
CA THR A 397 -14.72 -44.83 -17.45
C THR A 397 -15.16 -44.23 -16.12
N PHE A 398 -16.08 -44.90 -15.41
CA PHE A 398 -16.58 -44.46 -14.11
C PHE A 398 -15.46 -44.40 -13.06
N SER A 399 -14.57 -45.39 -13.00
CA SER A 399 -13.40 -45.37 -12.09
C SER A 399 -12.54 -44.13 -12.30
N GLY A 400 -12.32 -43.70 -13.54
CA GLY A 400 -11.58 -42.47 -13.87
C GLY A 400 -12.29 -41.20 -13.38
N VAL A 401 -13.61 -41.13 -13.56
CA VAL A 401 -14.44 -40.01 -13.07
C VAL A 401 -14.44 -39.97 -11.53
N TYR A 402 -14.71 -41.11 -10.90
CA TYR A 402 -14.72 -41.29 -9.45
C TYR A 402 -13.40 -40.87 -8.81
N ALA A 403 -12.26 -41.33 -9.37
CA ALA A 403 -10.95 -40.97 -8.86
C ALA A 403 -10.68 -39.45 -8.88
N ASN A 404 -11.12 -38.75 -9.93
CA ASN A 404 -10.99 -37.29 -10.01
C ASN A 404 -11.90 -36.58 -9.01
N ALA A 405 -13.15 -37.01 -8.85
CA ALA A 405 -14.08 -36.42 -7.88
C ALA A 405 -13.58 -36.63 -6.43
N VAL A 406 -13.07 -37.82 -6.10
CA VAL A 406 -12.49 -38.14 -4.78
C VAL A 406 -11.25 -37.28 -4.51
N LYS A 407 -10.40 -37.07 -5.52
CA LYS A 407 -9.20 -36.23 -5.40
C LYS A 407 -9.56 -34.79 -5.06
N GLU A 408 -10.46 -34.16 -5.82
CA GLU A 408 -10.81 -32.75 -5.62
C GLU A 408 -11.61 -32.51 -4.32
N THR A 409 -12.33 -33.54 -3.83
CA THR A 409 -13.04 -33.49 -2.54
C THR A 409 -12.24 -34.05 -1.37
N HIS A 410 -11.00 -34.50 -1.58
CA HIS A 410 -10.22 -35.17 -0.54
C HIS A 410 -10.08 -34.32 0.73
N TRP A 411 -9.99 -32.99 0.59
CA TRP A 411 -9.88 -32.07 1.71
C TRP A 411 -11.10 -32.10 2.66
N LEU A 412 -12.30 -32.45 2.17
CA LEU A 412 -13.50 -32.64 3.00
C LEU A 412 -13.43 -33.89 3.89
N SER A 413 -12.44 -34.77 3.67
CA SER A 413 -12.22 -35.91 4.57
C SER A 413 -11.59 -35.50 5.90
N TYR A 414 -10.84 -34.39 5.91
CA TYR A 414 -10.24 -33.86 7.13
C TYR A 414 -11.33 -33.18 7.97
N PRO A 415 -11.59 -33.64 9.21
CA PRO A 415 -12.67 -33.10 10.04
C PRO A 415 -12.58 -31.59 10.25
N ASN A 416 -11.36 -31.08 10.42
CA ASN A 416 -11.10 -29.68 10.67
C ASN A 416 -11.36 -28.77 9.46
N TYR A 417 -11.17 -29.25 8.23
CA TYR A 417 -11.53 -28.47 7.03
C TYR A 417 -13.03 -28.56 6.74
N ALA A 418 -13.60 -29.76 6.87
CA ALA A 418 -15.02 -29.96 6.65
C ALA A 418 -15.88 -29.15 7.63
N ALA A 419 -15.48 -29.04 8.90
CA ALA A 419 -16.20 -28.27 9.90
C ALA A 419 -16.38 -26.79 9.52
N LEU A 420 -15.45 -26.20 8.76
CA LEU A 420 -15.56 -24.78 8.35
C LEU A 420 -16.72 -24.53 7.37
N VAL A 421 -17.06 -25.53 6.55
CA VAL A 421 -18.06 -25.45 5.45
C VAL A 421 -19.27 -26.35 5.66
N SER A 422 -19.34 -27.02 6.81
CA SER A 422 -20.43 -27.92 7.22
C SER A 422 -20.76 -27.73 8.70
N GLY A 423 -20.51 -26.52 9.22
CA GLY A 423 -20.82 -26.11 10.58
C GLY A 423 -22.16 -25.38 10.67
N SER A 424 -22.50 -24.92 11.87
CA SER A 424 -23.78 -24.24 12.15
C SER A 424 -23.63 -23.09 13.15
N THR A 425 -22.42 -22.54 13.31
CA THR A 425 -22.13 -21.45 14.25
C THR A 425 -22.79 -20.14 13.80
N PHE A 426 -22.87 -19.93 12.50
CA PHE A 426 -23.54 -18.81 11.84
C PHE A 426 -24.02 -19.28 10.47
N THR A 427 -24.87 -18.48 9.81
CA THR A 427 -25.45 -18.78 8.50
C THR A 427 -25.03 -17.76 7.46
N THR A 428 -25.15 -18.09 6.18
CA THR A 428 -24.97 -17.10 5.12
C THR A 428 -26.03 -15.99 5.18
N GLN A 429 -27.12 -16.17 5.92
CA GLN A 429 -28.14 -15.15 6.06
C GLN A 429 -27.69 -13.97 6.92
N ASP A 430 -26.82 -14.21 7.89
CA ASP A 430 -26.30 -13.19 8.82
C ASP A 430 -25.48 -12.11 8.10
N LEU A 431 -24.99 -12.40 6.89
CA LEU A 431 -24.36 -11.40 6.02
C LEU A 431 -25.33 -10.33 5.54
N GLY A 432 -26.63 -10.64 5.43
CA GLY A 432 -27.66 -9.72 4.93
C GLY A 432 -27.85 -8.48 5.81
N GLU A 433 -27.58 -8.60 7.11
CA GLU A 433 -27.70 -7.52 8.10
C GLU A 433 -26.54 -6.52 8.05
N GLY A 434 -25.46 -6.81 7.30
CA GLY A 434 -24.33 -5.89 7.15
C GLY A 434 -23.42 -5.77 8.40
N LYS A 435 -23.69 -6.52 9.47
CA LYS A 435 -22.93 -6.50 10.74
C LYS A 435 -21.91 -7.62 10.89
N THR A 436 -21.96 -8.63 10.02
CA THR A 436 -21.12 -9.82 10.10
C THR A 436 -19.75 -9.61 9.46
N ASP A 437 -18.69 -9.95 10.19
CA ASP A 437 -17.32 -9.97 9.73
C ASP A 437 -16.76 -11.40 9.77
N ILE A 438 -16.17 -11.83 8.66
CA ILE A 438 -15.66 -13.18 8.47
C ILE A 438 -14.19 -13.12 8.04
N PHE A 439 -13.32 -13.71 8.85
CA PHE A 439 -11.90 -13.87 8.54
C PHE A 439 -11.61 -15.32 8.13
N ILE A 440 -11.14 -15.51 6.91
CA ILE A 440 -10.80 -16.80 6.31
C ILE A 440 -9.29 -17.00 6.50
N ASN A 441 -8.92 -17.63 7.62
CA ASN A 441 -7.53 -17.82 8.04
C ASN A 441 -7.01 -19.19 7.60
N VAL A 442 -6.94 -19.39 6.28
CA VAL A 442 -6.42 -20.61 5.66
C VAL A 442 -5.00 -20.36 5.17
N ASP A 443 -4.01 -21.06 5.72
CA ASP A 443 -2.61 -20.80 5.40
C ASP A 443 -2.26 -21.05 3.92
N LEU A 444 -1.20 -20.39 3.44
CA LEU A 444 -0.80 -20.45 2.04
C LEU A 444 -0.57 -21.89 1.54
N LYS A 445 0.02 -22.75 2.37
CA LYS A 445 0.27 -24.17 2.02
C LYS A 445 -1.05 -24.91 1.80
N THR A 446 -2.04 -24.66 2.64
CA THR A 446 -3.37 -25.24 2.51
C THR A 446 -4.08 -24.70 1.27
N LEU A 447 -3.98 -23.40 0.97
CA LEU A 447 -4.54 -22.82 -0.26
C LEU A 447 -3.89 -23.39 -1.53
N GLU A 448 -2.58 -23.63 -1.53
CA GLU A 448 -1.87 -24.23 -2.66
C GLU A 448 -2.28 -25.69 -2.89
N THR A 449 -2.56 -26.43 -1.83
CA THR A 449 -2.89 -27.87 -1.91
C THR A 449 -4.39 -28.11 -2.11
N HIS A 450 -5.23 -27.25 -1.53
CA HIS A 450 -6.67 -27.40 -1.38
C HIS A 450 -7.41 -26.07 -1.61
N SER A 451 -7.17 -25.43 -2.76
CA SER A 451 -7.81 -24.16 -3.12
C SER A 451 -9.35 -24.22 -3.12
N GLY A 452 -9.92 -25.41 -3.35
CA GLY A 452 -11.36 -25.68 -3.27
C GLY A 452 -12.00 -25.25 -1.95
N LEU A 453 -11.30 -25.37 -0.82
CA LEU A 453 -11.81 -24.93 0.49
C LEU A 453 -12.15 -23.43 0.50
N ALA A 454 -11.18 -22.58 0.14
CA ALA A 454 -11.40 -21.13 0.13
C ALA A 454 -12.34 -20.69 -1.00
N ARG A 455 -12.30 -21.37 -2.16
CA ARG A 455 -13.21 -21.13 -3.28
C ARG A 455 -14.67 -21.34 -2.87
N VAL A 456 -14.96 -22.46 -2.18
CA VAL A 456 -16.29 -22.76 -1.65
C VAL A 456 -16.73 -21.69 -0.67
N ILE A 457 -15.89 -21.33 0.31
CA ILE A 457 -16.24 -20.33 1.33
C ILE A 457 -16.58 -18.98 0.69
N ILE A 458 -15.68 -18.46 -0.15
CA ILE A 458 -15.85 -17.14 -0.79
C ILE A 458 -17.02 -17.17 -1.79
N GLY A 459 -17.14 -18.24 -2.56
CA GLY A 459 -18.23 -18.43 -3.51
C GLY A 459 -19.59 -18.43 -2.83
N SER A 460 -19.76 -19.20 -1.75
CA SER A 460 -21.01 -19.27 -0.99
C SER A 460 -21.41 -17.90 -0.46
N PHE A 461 -20.49 -17.12 0.11
CA PHE A 461 -20.80 -15.76 0.59
C PHE A 461 -21.14 -14.78 -0.54
N LEU A 462 -20.42 -14.83 -1.66
CA LEU A 462 -20.72 -13.97 -2.80
C LEU A 462 -22.10 -14.28 -3.39
N ASN A 463 -22.43 -15.56 -3.59
CA ASN A 463 -23.73 -15.96 -4.13
C ASN A 463 -24.87 -15.72 -3.14
N ALA A 464 -24.67 -15.95 -1.85
CA ALA A 464 -25.67 -15.63 -0.84
C ALA A 464 -26.06 -14.15 -0.87
N ILE A 465 -25.10 -13.24 -1.07
CA ILE A 465 -25.36 -11.81 -1.22
C ILE A 465 -25.97 -11.48 -2.60
N TYR A 466 -25.50 -12.16 -3.66
CA TYR A 466 -26.02 -11.95 -5.01
C TYR A 466 -27.51 -12.34 -5.12
N ASN A 467 -27.89 -13.49 -4.57
CA ASN A 467 -29.26 -14.01 -4.60
C ASN A 467 -30.24 -13.10 -3.85
N ARG A 468 -29.79 -12.38 -2.82
CA ARG A 468 -30.61 -11.37 -2.10
C ARG A 468 -31.07 -10.21 -2.99
N ASN A 469 -30.54 -10.07 -4.21
CA ASN A 469 -31.00 -9.09 -5.18
C ASN A 469 -31.03 -7.64 -4.66
N GLY A 470 -30.03 -7.26 -3.86
CA GLY A 470 -29.92 -5.93 -3.27
C GLY A 470 -30.65 -5.74 -1.94
N GLN A 471 -31.30 -6.79 -1.41
CA GLN A 471 -31.90 -6.82 -0.06
C GLN A 471 -30.83 -7.06 1.01
N MET A 472 -29.88 -6.12 1.11
CA MET A 472 -28.80 -6.13 2.10
C MET A 472 -28.69 -4.75 2.76
N GLU A 473 -28.48 -4.72 4.07
CA GLU A 473 -28.17 -3.49 4.77
C GLU A 473 -26.70 -3.08 4.52
N GLY A 474 -26.51 -1.92 3.88
CA GLY A 474 -25.18 -1.40 3.59
C GLY A 474 -24.45 -2.18 2.48
N ARG A 475 -23.18 -2.52 2.71
CA ARG A 475 -22.31 -3.19 1.73
C ARG A 475 -21.36 -4.18 2.39
N ALA A 476 -21.08 -5.27 1.69
CA ALA A 476 -20.04 -6.22 2.05
C ALA A 476 -18.74 -5.92 1.28
N LEU A 477 -17.65 -5.74 2.02
CA LEU A 477 -16.30 -5.66 1.48
C LEU A 477 -15.66 -7.04 1.49
N PHE A 478 -15.35 -7.56 0.30
CA PHE A 478 -14.51 -8.73 0.12
C PHE A 478 -13.07 -8.27 -0.07
N LEU A 479 -12.29 -8.33 1.02
CA LEU A 479 -10.88 -8.01 1.04
C LEU A 479 -10.09 -9.29 0.84
N LEU A 480 -9.71 -9.55 -0.41
CA LEU A 480 -9.07 -10.80 -0.79
C LEU A 480 -7.56 -10.56 -0.91
N ASP A 481 -6.80 -10.94 0.12
CA ASP A 481 -5.34 -10.95 0.04
C ASP A 481 -4.87 -12.15 -0.78
N GLU A 482 -3.89 -11.93 -1.66
CA GLU A 482 -3.30 -12.95 -2.54
C GLU A 482 -4.34 -13.75 -3.37
N VAL A 483 -5.26 -13.04 -4.05
CA VAL A 483 -6.38 -13.63 -4.84
C VAL A 483 -5.94 -14.67 -5.87
N ALA A 484 -4.72 -14.55 -6.40
CA ALA A 484 -4.16 -15.48 -7.36
C ALA A 484 -4.19 -16.95 -6.89
N ARG A 485 -4.22 -17.21 -5.57
CA ARG A 485 -4.29 -18.57 -5.00
C ARG A 485 -5.64 -19.24 -5.15
N LEU A 486 -6.71 -18.48 -5.40
CA LEU A 486 -8.03 -19.03 -5.66
C LEU A 486 -8.17 -19.59 -7.09
N GLY A 487 -7.29 -19.16 -8.00
CA GLY A 487 -7.41 -19.44 -9.41
C GLY A 487 -8.61 -18.75 -10.04
N TYR A 488 -8.99 -19.20 -11.24
CA TYR A 488 -10.17 -18.67 -11.92
C TYR A 488 -11.46 -19.00 -11.16
N MET A 489 -12.28 -17.98 -10.94
CA MET A 489 -13.63 -18.10 -10.38
C MET A 489 -14.59 -17.19 -11.14
N ARG A 490 -15.57 -17.79 -11.84
CA ARG A 490 -16.58 -17.04 -12.60
C ARG A 490 -17.35 -16.04 -11.75
N ILE A 491 -17.66 -16.39 -10.49
CA ILE A 491 -18.40 -15.51 -9.57
C ILE A 491 -17.65 -14.20 -9.25
N LEU A 492 -16.32 -14.19 -9.28
CA LEU A 492 -15.56 -12.93 -9.12
C LEU A 492 -15.75 -12.01 -10.32
N GLU A 493 -15.84 -12.54 -11.54
CA GLU A 493 -16.14 -11.75 -12.74
C GLU A 493 -17.58 -11.23 -12.72
N THR A 494 -18.54 -12.07 -12.30
CA THR A 494 -19.93 -11.63 -12.11
C THR A 494 -20.03 -10.53 -11.05
N ALA A 495 -19.31 -10.67 -9.93
CA ALA A 495 -19.24 -9.65 -8.89
C ALA A 495 -18.56 -8.36 -9.38
N ARG A 496 -17.54 -8.45 -10.24
CA ARG A 496 -16.90 -7.29 -10.89
C ARG A 496 -17.89 -6.48 -11.72
N ASP A 497 -18.69 -7.17 -12.53
CA ASP A 497 -19.55 -6.53 -13.53
C ASP A 497 -20.87 -6.02 -12.93
N ALA A 498 -21.43 -6.76 -11.97
CA ALA A 498 -22.76 -6.50 -11.43
C ALA A 498 -22.80 -6.35 -9.90
N GLY A 499 -21.73 -6.69 -9.16
CA GLY A 499 -21.75 -6.77 -7.70
C GLY A 499 -22.12 -5.47 -6.98
N ARG A 500 -21.81 -4.31 -7.57
CA ARG A 500 -22.14 -3.00 -6.99
C ARG A 500 -23.63 -2.86 -6.65
N LYS A 501 -24.54 -3.28 -7.54
CA LYS A 501 -26.00 -3.17 -7.30
C LYS A 501 -26.51 -4.13 -6.22
N TYR A 502 -25.75 -5.19 -5.95
CA TYR A 502 -26.05 -6.18 -4.90
C TYR A 502 -25.38 -5.86 -3.56
N GLY A 503 -24.69 -4.72 -3.44
CA GLY A 503 -23.99 -4.34 -2.21
C GLY A 503 -22.60 -4.98 -2.05
N ILE A 504 -22.06 -5.62 -3.10
CA ILE A 504 -20.73 -6.25 -3.08
C ILE A 504 -19.67 -5.21 -3.46
N THR A 505 -18.59 -5.16 -2.69
CA THR A 505 -17.38 -4.40 -3.02
C THR A 505 -16.16 -5.32 -2.93
N LEU A 506 -15.43 -5.47 -4.03
CA LEU A 506 -14.19 -6.23 -4.09
C LEU A 506 -12.98 -5.32 -3.87
N LEU A 507 -12.08 -5.73 -2.97
CA LEU A 507 -10.72 -5.21 -2.86
C LEU A 507 -9.75 -6.37 -3.02
N MET A 508 -9.17 -6.47 -4.22
CA MET A 508 -8.32 -7.59 -4.60
C MET A 508 -6.84 -7.20 -4.57
N ILE A 509 -6.02 -8.02 -3.93
CA ILE A 509 -4.60 -7.76 -3.78
C ILE A 509 -3.78 -8.83 -4.53
N TYR A 510 -2.90 -8.37 -5.41
CA TYR A 510 -1.99 -9.18 -6.23
C TYR A 510 -0.54 -8.79 -5.97
N GLN A 511 0.41 -9.72 -6.17
CA GLN A 511 1.84 -9.39 -6.12
C GLN A 511 2.31 -8.67 -7.39
N SER A 512 1.76 -9.08 -8.54
CA SER A 512 2.14 -8.55 -9.84
C SER A 512 0.98 -8.63 -10.85
N ILE A 513 1.09 -7.89 -11.95
CA ILE A 513 0.18 -8.02 -13.09
C ILE A 513 0.29 -9.43 -13.70
N GLY A 514 1.49 -10.04 -13.66
CA GLY A 514 1.73 -11.39 -14.16
C GLY A 514 0.84 -12.44 -13.49
N GLN A 515 0.74 -12.42 -12.15
CA GLN A 515 -0.13 -13.34 -11.41
C GLN A 515 -1.61 -13.20 -11.82
N MET A 516 -2.08 -11.98 -12.05
CA MET A 516 -3.45 -11.76 -12.52
C MET A 516 -3.65 -12.33 -13.93
N ARG A 517 -2.71 -12.10 -14.85
CA ARG A 517 -2.79 -12.65 -16.22
C ARG A 517 -2.80 -14.17 -16.22
N GLU A 518 -2.00 -14.80 -15.38
CA GLU A 518 -2.00 -16.27 -15.21
C GLU A 518 -3.34 -16.77 -14.69
N THR A 519 -3.92 -16.09 -13.70
CA THR A 519 -5.20 -16.47 -13.08
C THR A 519 -6.37 -16.45 -14.07
N TYR A 520 -6.44 -15.46 -14.96
CA TYR A 520 -7.59 -15.24 -15.84
C TYR A 520 -7.34 -15.66 -17.30
N GLY A 521 -6.22 -16.31 -17.62
CA GLY A 521 -5.97 -16.85 -18.97
C GLY A 521 -5.48 -15.83 -20.00
N GLY A 522 -4.70 -14.83 -19.57
CA GLY A 522 -3.95 -13.95 -20.47
C GLY A 522 -4.25 -12.45 -20.34
N ARG A 523 -3.73 -11.68 -21.31
CA ARG A 523 -3.79 -10.20 -21.30
C ARG A 523 -5.21 -9.66 -21.48
N ASP A 524 -6.02 -10.28 -22.34
CA ASP A 524 -7.34 -9.77 -22.69
C ASP A 524 -8.32 -9.90 -21.53
N ALA A 525 -8.33 -11.06 -20.87
CA ALA A 525 -9.16 -11.29 -19.69
C ALA A 525 -8.75 -10.41 -18.50
N ALA A 526 -7.44 -10.25 -18.26
CA ALA A 526 -6.94 -9.34 -17.23
C ALA A 526 -7.30 -7.87 -17.52
N SER A 527 -7.36 -7.45 -18.79
CA SER A 527 -7.70 -6.07 -19.18
C SER A 527 -9.09 -5.64 -18.71
N LYS A 528 -10.07 -6.55 -18.72
CA LYS A 528 -11.43 -6.30 -18.19
C LYS A 528 -11.43 -5.87 -16.72
N TRP A 529 -10.50 -6.41 -15.92
CA TRP A 529 -10.32 -5.99 -14.53
C TRP A 529 -9.76 -4.58 -14.40
N PHE A 530 -8.83 -4.19 -15.28
CA PHE A 530 -8.28 -2.83 -15.30
C PHE A 530 -9.31 -1.79 -15.74
N GLU A 531 -10.25 -2.17 -16.60
CA GLU A 531 -11.34 -1.31 -17.09
C GLU A 531 -12.47 -1.15 -16.07
N SER A 532 -12.77 -2.22 -15.34
CA SER A 532 -13.90 -2.23 -14.40
C SER A 532 -13.56 -1.66 -13.02
N ALA A 533 -12.31 -1.74 -12.56
CA ALA A 533 -11.94 -1.25 -11.23
C ALA A 533 -12.05 0.28 -11.10
N SER A 534 -12.62 0.76 -9.99
CA SER A 534 -12.79 2.20 -9.74
C SER A 534 -11.45 2.89 -9.46
N TRP A 535 -10.51 2.14 -8.89
CA TRP A 535 -9.14 2.58 -8.68
C TRP A 535 -8.17 1.39 -8.67
N ILE A 536 -6.93 1.67 -9.07
CA ILE A 536 -5.86 0.66 -9.15
C ILE A 536 -4.59 1.26 -8.55
N SER A 537 -4.01 0.60 -7.55
CA SER A 537 -2.77 1.02 -6.90
C SER A 537 -1.60 0.14 -7.29
N PHE A 538 -0.44 0.76 -7.47
CA PHE A 538 0.86 0.13 -7.71
C PHE A 538 1.88 0.58 -6.68
N ALA A 539 2.53 -0.36 -6.02
CA ALA A 539 3.64 -0.10 -5.09
C ALA A 539 4.69 -1.22 -5.13
N ALA A 540 5.91 -0.91 -4.68
CA ALA A 540 7.02 -1.89 -4.61
C ALA A 540 7.17 -2.70 -5.92
N ILE A 541 7.23 -1.99 -7.05
CA ILE A 541 7.30 -2.60 -8.38
C ILE A 541 8.75 -2.94 -8.70
N ASN A 542 9.02 -4.23 -8.94
CA ASN A 542 10.34 -4.73 -9.31
C ASN A 542 10.41 -5.21 -10.77
N ASP A 543 9.27 -5.37 -11.43
CA ASP A 543 9.17 -5.87 -12.80
C ASP A 543 9.27 -4.71 -13.84
N PRO A 544 10.24 -4.75 -14.77
CA PRO A 544 10.38 -3.74 -15.81
C PRO A 544 9.16 -3.60 -16.73
N GLU A 545 8.45 -4.69 -17.05
CA GLU A 545 7.26 -4.63 -17.93
C GLU A 545 6.13 -3.84 -17.24
N THR A 546 5.91 -4.10 -15.96
CA THR A 546 4.96 -3.36 -15.12
C THR A 546 5.37 -1.89 -14.98
N ALA A 547 6.66 -1.59 -14.81
CA ALA A 547 7.15 -0.22 -14.76
C ALA A 547 6.91 0.55 -16.07
N GLU A 548 7.15 -0.09 -17.21
CA GLU A 548 6.86 0.47 -18.54
C GLU A 548 5.35 0.69 -18.74
N TYR A 549 4.52 -0.25 -18.28
CA TYR A 549 3.07 -0.09 -18.27
C TYR A 549 2.63 1.12 -17.43
N ILE A 550 3.15 1.28 -16.22
CA ILE A 550 2.83 2.41 -15.33
C ILE A 550 3.28 3.74 -15.95
N SER A 551 4.50 3.81 -16.50
CA SER A 551 5.04 4.97 -17.21
C SER A 551 4.13 5.39 -18.36
N ARG A 552 3.75 4.43 -19.23
CA ARG A 552 2.84 4.68 -20.35
C ARG A 552 1.45 5.12 -19.89
N ARG A 553 0.89 4.49 -18.85
CA ARG A 553 -0.42 4.85 -18.28
C ARG A 553 -0.42 6.23 -17.62
N CYS A 554 0.71 6.69 -17.10
CA CYS A 554 0.87 8.04 -16.57
C CYS A 554 0.89 9.11 -17.68
N GLY A 555 1.24 8.74 -18.90
CA GLY A 555 1.23 9.62 -20.07
C GLY A 555 2.48 10.50 -20.22
N MET A 556 2.48 11.28 -21.31
CA MET A 556 3.58 12.16 -21.69
C MET A 556 3.29 13.61 -21.28
N THR A 557 4.35 14.33 -20.92
CA THR A 557 4.31 15.74 -20.56
C THR A 557 5.36 16.52 -21.34
N THR A 558 5.07 17.79 -21.59
CA THR A 558 5.98 18.71 -22.28
C THR A 558 6.86 19.41 -21.25
N VAL A 559 8.18 19.28 -21.37
CA VAL A 559 9.15 19.95 -20.48
C VAL A 559 9.98 20.98 -21.23
N GLU A 560 10.26 22.10 -20.57
CA GLU A 560 11.20 23.13 -21.03
C GLU A 560 12.61 22.78 -20.52
N ILE A 561 13.52 22.53 -21.46
CA ILE A 561 14.92 22.26 -21.23
C ILE A 561 15.69 23.55 -21.53
N ASP A 562 16.35 24.10 -20.51
CA ASP A 562 17.29 25.20 -20.66
C ASP A 562 18.61 24.65 -21.23
N GLN A 563 18.91 24.97 -22.49
CA GLN A 563 20.23 24.76 -23.06
C GLN A 563 21.09 26.00 -22.83
N VAL A 564 22.18 25.83 -22.10
CA VAL A 564 23.17 26.88 -21.86
C VAL A 564 24.43 26.51 -22.61
N SER A 565 24.70 27.18 -23.73
CA SER A 565 25.99 27.10 -24.40
C SER A 565 26.89 28.21 -23.87
N ARG A 566 28.12 27.85 -23.51
CA ARG A 566 29.16 28.80 -23.07
C ARG A 566 30.36 28.63 -23.96
N SER A 567 30.65 29.65 -24.76
CA SER A 567 31.90 29.73 -25.52
C SER A 567 32.84 30.71 -24.80
N SER A 568 34.08 30.27 -24.62
CA SER A 568 35.15 31.08 -24.02
C SER A 568 36.21 31.32 -25.09
N GLN A 569 36.39 32.57 -25.51
CA GLN A 569 37.51 32.99 -26.35
C GLN A 569 38.36 34.01 -25.59
N ALA A 570 39.60 34.21 -26.07
CA ALA A 570 40.61 35.07 -25.43
C ALA A 570 40.17 36.54 -25.20
N LYS A 571 39.09 37.01 -25.85
CA LYS A 571 38.52 38.37 -25.71
C LYS A 571 37.19 38.45 -24.95
N GLY A 572 36.70 37.35 -24.37
CA GLY A 572 35.49 37.36 -23.54
C GLY A 572 34.69 36.06 -23.58
N SER A 573 33.84 35.84 -22.59
CA SER A 573 32.91 34.71 -22.56
C SER A 573 31.51 35.14 -22.99
N SER A 574 30.95 34.49 -24.00
CA SER A 574 29.54 34.63 -24.36
C SER A 574 28.73 33.48 -23.77
N ARG A 575 27.54 33.79 -23.25
CA ARG A 575 26.60 32.80 -22.70
C ARG A 575 25.26 32.95 -23.41
N THR A 576 24.93 31.99 -24.26
CA THR A 576 23.62 31.91 -24.89
C THR A 576 22.74 30.96 -24.09
N ARG A 577 21.50 31.37 -23.83
CA ARG A 577 20.47 30.51 -23.22
C ARG A 577 19.36 30.30 -24.24
N SER A 578 19.15 29.07 -24.68
CA SER A 578 18.00 28.67 -25.49
C SER A 578 17.07 27.80 -24.67
N LYS A 579 15.77 27.89 -24.94
CA LYS A 579 14.73 27.10 -24.29
C LYS A 579 14.11 26.18 -25.33
N GLN A 580 14.26 24.87 -25.13
CA GLN A 580 13.71 23.86 -26.01
C GLN A 580 12.58 23.12 -25.30
N LEU A 581 11.47 22.89 -26.01
CA LEU A 581 10.40 22.01 -25.54
C LEU A 581 10.72 20.58 -25.96
N ALA A 582 10.57 19.63 -25.03
CA ALA A 582 10.80 18.22 -25.28
C ALA A 582 9.70 17.36 -24.65
N ALA A 583 9.44 16.20 -25.25
CA ALA A 583 8.56 15.18 -24.70
C ALA A 583 9.28 14.43 -23.58
N ARG A 584 8.62 14.24 -22.43
CA ARG A 584 9.10 13.40 -21.34
C ARG A 584 7.93 12.59 -20.76
N PRO A 585 8.09 11.30 -20.46
CA PRO A 585 7.12 10.59 -19.63
C PRO A 585 6.90 11.31 -18.30
N LEU A 586 5.66 11.30 -17.78
CA LEU A 586 5.35 11.91 -16.48
C LEU A 586 6.25 11.34 -15.37
N ILE A 587 6.52 10.03 -15.44
CA ILE A 587 7.52 9.28 -14.67
C ILE A 587 8.19 8.29 -15.61
N GLN A 588 9.52 8.18 -15.56
CA GLN A 588 10.23 7.20 -16.38
C GLN A 588 10.14 5.80 -15.76
N PRO A 589 10.25 4.71 -16.55
CA PRO A 589 10.18 3.34 -16.02
C PRO A 589 11.21 3.08 -14.91
N HIS A 590 12.44 3.58 -15.07
CA HIS A 590 13.48 3.43 -14.04
C HIS A 590 13.20 4.26 -12.77
N GLU A 591 12.41 5.34 -12.87
CA GLU A 591 11.96 6.11 -11.70
C GLU A 591 10.88 5.34 -10.94
N VAL A 592 10.02 4.58 -11.65
CA VAL A 592 9.03 3.66 -11.03
C VAL A 592 9.73 2.55 -10.25
N LEU A 593 10.74 1.89 -10.85
CA LEU A 593 11.53 0.83 -10.19
C LEU A 593 12.31 1.31 -8.96
N ARG A 594 12.57 2.63 -8.85
CA ARG A 594 13.29 3.26 -7.73
C ARG A 594 12.37 3.95 -6.73
N MET A 595 11.05 3.81 -6.88
CA MET A 595 10.11 4.35 -5.90
C MET A 595 10.37 3.76 -4.52
N ARG A 596 10.15 4.58 -3.48
CA ARG A 596 10.26 4.10 -2.11
C ARG A 596 9.15 3.08 -1.80
N ALA A 597 9.45 2.12 -0.94
CA ALA A 597 8.50 1.07 -0.55
C ALA A 597 7.24 1.60 0.18
N ASP A 598 7.31 2.80 0.78
CA ASP A 598 6.18 3.49 1.41
C ASP A 598 5.44 4.47 0.49
N GLU A 599 5.69 4.38 -0.82
CA GLU A 599 5.07 5.18 -1.86
C GLU A 599 4.24 4.32 -2.82
N GLN A 600 3.25 4.92 -3.46
CA GLN A 600 2.41 4.25 -4.47
C GLN A 600 1.96 5.22 -5.56
N ILE A 601 1.56 4.65 -6.70
CA ILE A 601 0.84 5.34 -7.78
C ILE A 601 -0.55 4.73 -7.89
N VAL A 602 -1.56 5.58 -7.83
CA VAL A 602 -2.98 5.21 -7.90
C VAL A 602 -3.58 5.81 -9.16
N PHE A 603 -4.23 4.97 -9.96
CA PHE A 603 -5.02 5.38 -11.11
C PHE A 603 -6.50 5.30 -10.77
N THR A 604 -7.28 6.29 -11.19
CA THR A 604 -8.74 6.28 -11.11
C THR A 604 -9.30 6.90 -12.38
N ALA A 605 -10.42 6.35 -12.88
CA ALA A 605 -10.95 6.72 -14.19
C ALA A 605 -11.27 8.22 -14.27
N GLY A 606 -11.00 8.83 -15.44
CA GLY A 606 -11.29 10.24 -15.71
C GLY A 606 -10.43 11.26 -14.94
N ASN A 607 -9.42 10.82 -14.19
CA ASN A 607 -8.57 11.72 -13.39
C ASN A 607 -7.08 11.47 -13.65
N ALA A 608 -6.28 12.51 -13.37
CA ALA A 608 -4.83 12.41 -13.36
C ALA A 608 -4.32 11.33 -12.38
N PRO A 609 -3.18 10.67 -12.65
CA PRO A 609 -2.60 9.70 -11.72
C PRO A 609 -2.24 10.37 -10.39
N LEU A 610 -2.50 9.67 -9.29
CA LEU A 610 -2.16 10.11 -7.94
C LEU A 610 -0.88 9.40 -7.48
N ARG A 611 0.16 10.17 -7.16
CA ARG A 611 1.33 9.66 -6.43
C ARG A 611 1.16 10.05 -4.97
N CYS A 612 1.20 9.09 -4.05
CA CYS A 612 0.95 9.35 -2.63
C CYS A 612 1.67 8.36 -1.71
N GLY A 613 1.70 8.66 -0.41
CA GLY A 613 2.20 7.75 0.61
C GLY A 613 1.24 6.60 0.90
N ARG A 614 1.78 5.51 1.45
CA ARG A 614 1.01 4.35 1.93
C ARG A 614 0.62 4.54 3.40
N ALA A 615 -0.59 4.11 3.77
CA ALA A 615 -1.13 4.22 5.12
C ALA A 615 -0.64 3.09 6.04
N ILE A 616 0.66 3.05 6.34
CA ILE A 616 1.27 2.02 7.18
C ILE A 616 0.80 2.19 8.64
N TRP A 617 0.02 1.23 9.16
CA TRP A 617 -0.66 1.38 10.46
C TRP A 617 0.28 1.67 11.64
N PHE A 618 1.48 1.06 11.69
CA PHE A 618 2.42 1.27 12.80
C PHE A 618 3.14 2.63 12.74
N ARG A 619 2.87 3.46 11.74
CA ARG A 619 3.34 4.86 11.70
C ARG A 619 2.30 5.82 12.28
N ARG A 620 1.08 5.32 12.52
CA ARG A 620 -0.14 6.08 12.81
C ARG A 620 -0.60 5.82 14.24
N GLU A 621 -0.62 6.86 15.07
CA GLU A 621 -1.05 6.73 16.47
C GLU A 621 -2.55 6.41 16.59
N ASP A 622 -3.37 6.91 15.66
CA ASP A 622 -4.79 6.59 15.52
C ASP A 622 -5.02 5.09 15.28
N MET A 623 -4.20 4.44 14.43
CA MET A 623 -4.36 3.01 14.14
C MET A 623 -3.68 2.11 15.17
N LYS A 624 -2.49 2.48 15.67
CA LYS A 624 -1.77 1.70 16.69
C LYS A 624 -2.61 1.39 17.93
N ARG A 625 -3.48 2.32 18.34
CA ARG A 625 -4.34 2.14 19.52
C ARG A 625 -5.45 1.12 19.29
N CYS A 626 -5.87 0.93 18.04
CA CYS A 626 -6.93 -0.01 17.67
C CYS A 626 -6.38 -1.41 17.35
N VAL A 627 -5.11 -1.50 16.96
CA VAL A 627 -4.47 -2.74 16.53
C VAL A 627 -4.06 -3.59 17.75
N GLY A 628 -4.57 -4.83 17.79
CA GLY A 628 -4.15 -5.85 18.74
C GLY A 628 -2.75 -6.41 18.48
N THR A 629 -2.26 -7.27 19.37
CA THR A 629 -0.93 -7.89 19.27
C THR A 629 -0.78 -8.76 18.01
N ASN A 630 0.31 -8.54 17.26
CA ASN A 630 0.70 -9.37 16.12
C ASN A 630 1.43 -10.64 16.59
N LYS A 631 1.05 -11.80 16.05
CA LYS A 631 1.66 -13.12 16.34
C LYS A 631 3.16 -13.18 16.03
N PHE A 632 3.63 -12.51 14.97
CA PHE A 632 5.05 -12.46 14.61
C PHE A 632 5.87 -11.56 15.55
N GLN A 633 5.22 -10.61 16.21
CA GLN A 633 5.87 -9.79 17.23
C GLN A 633 6.08 -10.60 18.52
N GLN A 634 5.11 -11.44 18.91
CA GLN A 634 5.25 -12.37 20.04
C GLN A 634 6.40 -13.37 19.87
N LEU A 635 6.73 -13.78 18.64
CA LEU A 635 7.86 -14.67 18.36
C LEU A 635 9.22 -13.97 18.52
N LYS A 636 9.30 -12.66 18.29
CA LYS A 636 10.51 -11.86 18.51
C LYS A 636 10.75 -11.52 19.98
N ASP A 637 9.68 -11.40 20.75
CA ASP A 637 9.73 -11.07 22.18
C ASP A 637 9.88 -12.31 23.09
N ARG A 638 10.03 -13.53 22.52
CA ARG A 638 10.44 -14.70 23.31
C ARG A 638 11.92 -14.52 23.70
N PRO A 639 12.27 -14.54 25.00
CA PRO A 639 13.68 -14.61 25.39
C PRO A 639 14.29 -15.85 24.74
N GLU A 640 15.44 -15.69 24.09
CA GLU A 640 16.21 -16.80 23.53
C GLU A 640 16.29 -17.89 24.59
N ALA A 641 15.76 -19.07 24.29
CA ALA A 641 15.89 -20.21 25.17
C ALA A 641 17.39 -20.44 25.37
N ASN A 642 17.84 -20.37 26.64
CA ASN A 642 19.21 -20.66 27.02
C ASN A 642 19.68 -21.91 26.26
N PRO A 643 20.88 -21.90 25.66
CA PRO A 643 21.42 -23.10 25.03
C PRO A 643 21.40 -24.21 26.09
N ILE A 644 20.66 -25.28 25.79
CA ILE A 644 20.69 -26.49 26.61
C ILE A 644 22.15 -26.96 26.58
N GLU A 645 22.84 -26.85 27.72
CA GLU A 645 24.16 -27.45 27.88
C GLU A 645 24.05 -28.93 27.50
N PRO A 646 24.92 -29.44 26.61
CA PRO A 646 24.89 -30.84 26.26
C PRO A 646 25.16 -31.67 27.52
N ALA A 647 24.19 -32.51 27.86
CA ALA A 647 24.28 -33.46 28.96
C ALA A 647 25.58 -34.27 28.85
N ARG A 648 26.43 -34.16 29.88
CA ARG A 648 27.65 -34.96 30.01
C ARG A 648 27.28 -36.45 29.93
N SER A 649 27.81 -37.14 28.93
CA SER A 649 27.65 -38.58 28.78
C SER A 649 28.36 -39.29 29.93
N ALA A 650 27.59 -39.95 30.78
CA ALA A 650 28.09 -40.89 31.76
C ALA A 650 28.39 -42.22 31.07
N THR A 651 29.64 -42.44 30.64
CA THR A 651 30.21 -43.78 30.41
C THR A 651 31.73 -43.67 30.21
N SER A 652 32.49 -44.02 31.25
CA SER A 652 33.66 -44.91 31.17
C SER A 652 34.41 -44.90 32.51
N LYS A 653 34.09 -45.86 33.37
CA LYS A 653 35.01 -46.37 34.38
C LYS A 653 35.40 -47.78 33.92
N ALA A 654 36.51 -47.86 33.20
CA ALA A 654 37.36 -49.06 33.07
C ALA A 654 38.65 -48.62 32.35
N ASP A 655 39.68 -48.27 33.10
CA ASP A 655 40.97 -48.97 33.09
C ASP A 655 42.13 -48.12 33.69
N ARG A 656 42.86 -48.79 34.59
CA ARG A 656 44.27 -48.60 35.00
C ARG A 656 44.63 -47.46 35.96
N GLY A 657 45.13 -47.87 37.14
CA GLY A 657 45.91 -47.06 38.07
C GLY A 657 45.52 -47.32 39.51
#